data_AF-A0A2E3MT81-F1
#
_entry.id   AF-A0A2E3MT81-F1
#
_cell.length_a   1.000
_cell.length_b   1.000
_cell.length_c   1.000
_cell.angle_alpha   90.00
_cell.angle_beta   90.00
_cell.angle_gamma   90.00
#
_symmetry.space_group_name_H-M   'P 1'
#
loop_
_entity.id
_entity.type
_entity.pdbx_description
1 polymer ?
#
loop_
_entity_poly.entity_id
_entity_poly.type
_entity_poly.pdbx_seq_one_letter_code
_entity_poly.pdbx_strand_id
1 'polypeptide(L)'
;MRPPTLRYALRCHDRQAALKLLAVDTTTRICDFADVSIRFESLLAQAALPLVSWGLFTLAVLWLGSVGACIGSFLNVLVYRLPRRMSIVHPPSRCPSCQHAIRWYDNLPILGWVALRGKCRDCQTCISSRYPLVELCAAALGVLTASHFLAQATTSHAVSSMLHWNSRTMQMVVTYAVHLLVIYTLLTAALIRLDGERVPRWLYAPSAFAGLVASLFSTQIPWNTLHSQMRASFVDGAIGLGVGILLGWLSAPPQRSAPQHHTAQTRDAELGICGLILGWQIVVLVAIAVTLATSLCQNLPCRFTRCRQISWSMHLVWATSICLITGPHLAAPAVTTSHFAASNEAGIETLDLFPQMSDKGALGWLLLGSLTVMLLARTTRRTSPAVTVEGSTSMHNPQANLEAILNSENYRLAERDTDFLARPELRPVRMQLELLKPEMAFEENDIQSTIVAFGGTQIVDHAEATARLENAQRQLETDPSNAQYQRALQRAERILAKAPFYEHAREFAQIVSAAAQRDNRCDYVIVTGGGPGVMEAANRGANEAGAKSIGLNITLPEEQNPNPYITPDLCFQFHYFALRKMHFLLRARALVVFPGGFGTLDELFDALTLRQVGRMQTIPIILFGREYWERVIDFQFLADEGVIRDEHLNLFEYVESPQEAWNKIQSFHQQATPAEPEEP
;
A
#
# COMPACT_ATOMS: atom_id res chain seq x y z
N MET A 1 -45.16 -116.07 -12.92
CA MET A 1 -44.55 -117.40 -12.70
C MET A 1 -43.54 -117.28 -11.56
N ARG A 2 -43.58 -118.23 -10.62
CA ARG A 2 -42.78 -118.39 -9.39
C ARG A 2 -41.25 -118.57 -9.69
N PRO A 3 -40.33 -118.57 -8.69
CA PRO A 3 -40.08 -117.66 -7.53
C PRO A 3 -38.51 -117.58 -7.29
N PRO A 4 -37.87 -117.63 -6.10
CA PRO A 4 -38.04 -116.99 -4.78
C PRO A 4 -36.74 -116.31 -4.21
N THR A 5 -36.92 -115.48 -3.17
CA THR A 5 -36.11 -115.33 -1.91
C THR A 5 -34.58 -115.46 -1.84
N LEU A 6 -33.92 -114.50 -1.19
CA LEU A 6 -33.04 -114.68 -0.01
C LEU A 6 -32.65 -113.28 0.58
N ARG A 7 -33.33 -112.78 1.62
CA ARG A 7 -32.95 -112.82 3.05
C ARG A 7 -31.49 -112.48 3.34
N TYR A 8 -31.24 -111.32 3.97
CA TYR A 8 -30.51 -111.09 5.24
C TYR A 8 -30.57 -109.56 5.50
N ALA A 9 -31.49 -109.08 6.33
CA ALA A 9 -31.32 -108.84 7.77
C ALA A 9 -30.41 -107.63 8.09
N LEU A 10 -31.03 -106.67 8.81
CA LEU A 10 -30.50 -105.66 9.76
C LEU A 10 -30.87 -104.23 9.34
N ARG A 11 -32.03 -103.76 9.81
CA ARG A 11 -32.21 -102.94 11.02
C ARG A 11 -31.75 -101.48 10.82
N CYS A 12 -32.70 -100.65 10.41
CA CYS A 12 -33.22 -99.50 11.17
C CYS A 12 -32.31 -98.87 12.26
N HIS A 13 -31.07 -98.54 11.96
CA HIS A 13 -30.25 -97.69 12.82
C HIS A 13 -29.63 -96.46 12.15
N ASP A 14 -29.85 -96.26 10.84
CA ASP A 14 -29.09 -95.28 10.05
C ASP A 14 -29.85 -94.03 9.56
N ARG A 15 -31.15 -93.87 9.86
CA ARG A 15 -31.87 -92.64 9.47
C ARG A 15 -31.70 -91.46 10.42
N GLN A 16 -31.45 -91.69 11.71
CA GLN A 16 -31.12 -90.62 12.66
C GLN A 16 -29.64 -90.22 12.63
N ALA A 17 -28.74 -91.15 12.26
CA ALA A 17 -27.33 -90.84 12.05
C ALA A 17 -27.12 -90.00 10.78
N ALA A 18 -27.78 -90.34 9.67
CA ALA A 18 -27.68 -89.58 8.42
C ALA A 18 -28.25 -88.15 8.53
N LEU A 19 -29.35 -87.94 9.26
CA LEU A 19 -29.92 -86.60 9.49
C LEU A 19 -29.10 -85.76 10.48
N LYS A 20 -28.48 -86.38 11.50
CA LYS A 20 -27.55 -85.68 12.41
C LYS A 20 -26.20 -85.37 11.75
N LEU A 21 -25.68 -86.23 10.87
CA LEU A 21 -24.46 -85.96 10.11
C LEU A 21 -24.67 -84.89 9.04
N LEU A 22 -25.82 -84.88 8.33
CA LEU A 22 -26.15 -83.81 7.39
C LEU A 22 -26.42 -82.47 8.07
N ALA A 23 -27.06 -82.46 9.25
CA ALA A 23 -27.26 -81.24 10.04
C ALA A 23 -25.96 -80.74 10.68
N VAL A 24 -25.09 -81.63 11.21
CA VAL A 24 -23.79 -81.23 11.76
C VAL A 24 -22.84 -80.75 10.66
N ASP A 25 -22.77 -81.41 9.49
CA ASP A 25 -21.89 -80.97 8.39
C ASP A 25 -22.36 -79.65 7.77
N THR A 26 -23.67 -79.38 7.69
CA THR A 26 -24.16 -78.04 7.27
C THR A 26 -23.95 -76.98 8.35
N THR A 27 -24.17 -77.27 9.64
CA THR A 27 -23.94 -76.27 10.70
C THR A 27 -22.45 -75.98 10.91
N THR A 28 -21.58 -76.98 10.77
CA THR A 28 -20.11 -76.82 10.89
C THR A 28 -19.56 -76.07 9.68
N ARG A 29 -20.01 -76.38 8.45
CA ARG A 29 -19.64 -75.59 7.26
C ARG A 29 -20.19 -74.17 7.29
N ILE A 30 -21.39 -73.93 7.85
CA ILE A 30 -21.92 -72.57 8.02
C ILE A 30 -21.14 -71.81 9.12
N CYS A 31 -20.72 -72.47 10.20
CA CYS A 31 -19.87 -71.85 11.21
C CYS A 31 -18.46 -71.55 10.68
N ASP A 32 -17.83 -72.45 9.94
CA ASP A 32 -16.52 -72.21 9.32
C ASP A 32 -16.58 -71.14 8.23
N PHE A 33 -17.67 -71.08 7.45
CA PHE A 33 -17.86 -70.01 6.46
C PHE A 33 -18.18 -68.66 7.12
N ALA A 34 -18.92 -68.65 8.24
CA ALA A 34 -19.17 -67.46 9.04
C ALA A 34 -17.89 -66.99 9.75
N ASP A 35 -17.05 -67.88 10.26
CA ASP A 35 -15.80 -67.55 10.95
C ASP A 35 -14.72 -67.08 9.95
N VAL A 36 -14.68 -67.66 8.75
CA VAL A 36 -13.87 -67.15 7.62
C VAL A 36 -14.42 -65.82 7.10
N SER A 37 -15.74 -65.64 7.00
CA SER A 37 -16.37 -64.36 6.64
C SER A 37 -16.08 -63.27 7.66
N ILE A 38 -16.18 -63.56 8.96
CA ILE A 38 -15.89 -62.62 10.04
C ILE A 38 -14.40 -62.31 10.09
N ARG A 39 -13.51 -63.30 9.92
CA ARG A 39 -12.07 -63.08 9.81
C ARG A 39 -11.71 -62.27 8.57
N PHE A 40 -12.32 -62.54 7.43
CA PHE A 40 -12.10 -61.81 6.18
C PHE A 40 -12.65 -60.38 6.23
N GLU A 41 -13.83 -60.15 6.80
CA GLU A 41 -14.35 -58.81 7.10
C GLU A 41 -13.48 -58.07 8.13
N SER A 42 -12.95 -58.76 9.14
CA SER A 42 -12.04 -58.15 10.12
C SER A 42 -10.66 -57.82 9.54
N LEU A 43 -10.13 -58.65 8.63
CA LEU A 43 -8.89 -58.39 7.89
C LEU A 43 -9.07 -57.28 6.86
N LEU A 44 -10.19 -57.27 6.14
CA LEU A 44 -10.57 -56.16 5.26
C LEU A 44 -10.77 -54.87 6.07
N ALA A 45 -11.38 -54.91 7.25
CA ALA A 45 -11.50 -53.75 8.12
C ALA A 45 -10.14 -53.29 8.67
N GLN A 46 -9.26 -54.20 9.07
CA GLN A 46 -7.89 -53.91 9.52
C GLN A 46 -6.99 -53.37 8.42
N ALA A 47 -7.20 -53.74 7.15
CA ALA A 47 -6.49 -53.19 5.99
C ALA A 47 -7.15 -51.93 5.39
N ALA A 48 -8.48 -51.82 5.46
CA ALA A 48 -9.24 -50.69 4.91
C ALA A 48 -9.18 -49.46 5.83
N LEU A 49 -9.18 -49.62 7.16
CA LEU A 49 -9.01 -48.50 8.09
C LEU A 49 -7.72 -47.69 7.83
N PRO A 50 -6.53 -48.31 7.73
CA PRO A 50 -5.33 -47.58 7.39
C PRO A 50 -5.47 -46.93 6.01
N LEU A 51 -5.88 -47.66 4.96
CA LEU A 51 -6.05 -47.08 3.62
C LEU A 51 -7.00 -45.86 3.57
N VAL A 52 -8.14 -45.92 4.27
CA VAL A 52 -9.08 -44.80 4.40
C VAL A 52 -8.46 -43.65 5.20
N SER A 53 -7.73 -43.94 6.28
CA SER A 53 -7.04 -42.93 7.08
C SER A 53 -5.92 -42.24 6.31
N TRP A 54 -5.14 -42.97 5.50
CA TRP A 54 -4.12 -42.44 4.60
C TRP A 54 -4.74 -41.61 3.48
N GLY A 55 -5.89 -42.05 2.95
CA GLY A 55 -6.65 -41.30 1.95
C GLY A 55 -7.18 -39.97 2.49
N LEU A 56 -7.83 -39.99 3.66
CA LEU A 56 -8.32 -38.79 4.34
C LEU A 56 -7.19 -37.84 4.75
N PHE A 57 -6.08 -38.38 5.24
CA PHE A 57 -4.88 -37.63 5.58
C PHE A 57 -4.31 -36.92 4.34
N THR A 58 -4.17 -37.64 3.24
CA THR A 58 -3.67 -37.08 1.96
C THR A 58 -4.60 -35.98 1.45
N LEU A 59 -5.92 -36.19 1.50
CA LEU A 59 -6.91 -35.18 1.13
C LEU A 59 -6.82 -33.94 2.03
N ALA A 60 -6.64 -34.11 3.34
CA ALA A 60 -6.49 -33.00 4.28
C ALA A 60 -5.21 -32.18 3.98
N VAL A 61 -4.08 -32.85 3.73
CA VAL A 61 -2.82 -32.19 3.36
C VAL A 61 -2.97 -31.43 2.04
N LEU A 62 -3.59 -32.03 1.03
CA LEU A 62 -3.84 -31.37 -0.27
C LEU A 62 -4.77 -30.16 -0.12
N TRP A 63 -5.82 -30.27 0.69
CA TRP A 63 -6.75 -29.18 0.95
C TRP A 63 -6.06 -28.02 1.67
N LEU A 64 -5.32 -28.29 2.74
CA LEU A 64 -4.56 -27.29 3.50
C LEU A 64 -3.47 -26.63 2.64
N GLY A 65 -2.78 -27.40 1.80
CA GLY A 65 -1.82 -26.87 0.83
C GLY A 65 -2.48 -25.95 -0.19
N SER A 66 -3.68 -26.30 -0.66
CA SER A 66 -4.46 -25.46 -1.58
C SER A 66 -4.91 -24.15 -0.94
N VAL A 67 -5.39 -24.20 0.31
CA VAL A 67 -5.73 -23.01 1.10
C VAL A 67 -4.49 -22.13 1.30
N GLY A 68 -3.35 -22.72 1.66
CA GLY A 68 -2.09 -22.01 1.80
C GLY A 68 -1.62 -21.35 0.50
N ALA A 69 -1.80 -22.00 -0.65
CA ALA A 69 -1.49 -21.42 -1.96
C ALA A 69 -2.41 -20.23 -2.30
N CYS A 70 -3.72 -20.33 -2.00
CA CYS A 70 -4.67 -19.22 -2.15
C CYS A 70 -4.28 -18.02 -1.29
N ILE A 71 -3.90 -18.27 -0.03
CA ILE A 71 -3.39 -17.22 0.85
C ILE A 71 -2.12 -16.63 0.27
N GLY A 72 -1.17 -17.44 -0.21
CA GLY A 72 0.05 -16.98 -0.87
C GLY A 72 -0.22 -16.06 -2.08
N SER A 73 -1.24 -16.37 -2.87
CA SER A 73 -1.67 -15.51 -3.98
C SER A 73 -2.18 -14.15 -3.48
N PHE A 74 -2.93 -14.14 -2.38
CA PHE A 74 -3.33 -12.90 -1.71
C PHE A 74 -2.14 -12.15 -1.08
N LEU A 75 -1.13 -12.84 -0.54
CA LEU A 75 0.08 -12.18 -0.01
C LEU A 75 0.80 -11.39 -1.12
N ASN A 76 0.84 -11.88 -2.36
CA ASN A 76 1.39 -11.12 -3.49
C ASN A 76 0.63 -9.80 -3.71
N VAL A 77 -0.69 -9.78 -3.50
CA VAL A 77 -1.50 -8.55 -3.54
C VAL A 77 -1.10 -7.60 -2.42
N LEU A 78 -0.97 -8.10 -1.18
CA LEU A 78 -0.55 -7.29 -0.04
C LEU A 78 0.84 -6.68 -0.25
N VAL A 79 1.80 -7.49 -0.67
CA VAL A 79 3.18 -7.06 -0.91
C VAL A 79 3.26 -5.92 -1.92
N TYR A 80 2.46 -5.98 -2.99
CA TYR A 80 2.42 -4.92 -4.00
C TYR A 80 1.63 -3.67 -3.54
N ARG A 81 0.44 -3.86 -2.95
CA ARG A 81 -0.53 -2.79 -2.68
C ARG A 81 -0.28 -2.03 -1.37
N LEU A 82 0.15 -2.72 -0.31
CA LEU A 82 0.26 -2.11 1.02
C LEU A 82 1.27 -0.97 1.10
N PRO A 83 2.51 -1.10 0.61
CA PRO A 83 3.49 0.00 0.66
C PRO A 83 3.05 1.23 -0.14
N ARG A 84 2.22 1.00 -1.17
CA ARG A 84 1.70 2.01 -2.10
C ARG A 84 0.37 2.63 -1.66
N ARG A 85 -0.15 2.26 -0.47
CA ARG A 85 -1.45 2.71 0.07
C ARG A 85 -2.62 2.51 -0.90
N MET A 86 -2.58 1.45 -1.70
CA MET A 86 -3.67 1.07 -2.60
C MET A 86 -4.69 0.21 -1.87
N SER A 87 -5.96 0.31 -2.26
CA SER A 87 -7.02 -0.56 -1.72
C SER A 87 -6.74 -2.02 -2.05
N ILE A 88 -6.84 -2.89 -1.04
CA ILE A 88 -6.66 -4.35 -1.18
C ILE A 88 -7.91 -5.06 -1.72
N VAL A 89 -9.07 -4.40 -1.68
CA VAL A 89 -10.38 -5.00 -2.04
C VAL A 89 -10.77 -4.65 -3.48
N HIS A 90 -10.63 -3.39 -3.88
CA HIS A 90 -11.09 -2.90 -5.18
C HIS A 90 -10.14 -1.82 -5.73
N PRO A 91 -9.75 -1.84 -7.02
CA PRO A 91 -10.19 -2.72 -8.11
C PRO A 91 -9.53 -4.12 -8.12
N PRO A 92 -10.03 -5.09 -8.93
CA PRO A 92 -9.41 -6.41 -9.08
C PRO A 92 -8.00 -6.33 -9.67
N SER A 93 -7.22 -7.42 -9.55
CA SER A 93 -5.86 -7.51 -10.08
C SER A 93 -5.82 -7.34 -11.61
N ARG A 94 -4.84 -6.58 -12.10
CA ARG A 94 -4.67 -6.23 -13.51
C ARG A 94 -3.24 -6.51 -13.96
N CYS A 95 -3.06 -6.76 -15.25
CA CYS A 95 -1.72 -6.84 -15.83
C CYS A 95 -1.03 -5.46 -15.74
N PRO A 96 0.20 -5.36 -15.21
CA PRO A 96 0.90 -4.07 -15.11
C PRO A 96 1.28 -3.47 -16.47
N SER A 97 1.37 -4.30 -17.52
CA SER A 97 1.71 -3.89 -18.88
C SER A 97 0.47 -3.39 -19.64
N CYS A 98 -0.53 -4.25 -19.84
CA CYS A 98 -1.71 -3.91 -20.65
C CYS A 98 -2.96 -3.49 -19.88
N GLN A 99 -2.90 -3.43 -18.54
CA GLN A 99 -3.99 -2.99 -17.64
C GLN A 99 -5.31 -3.78 -17.72
N HIS A 100 -5.35 -4.87 -18.49
CA HIS A 100 -6.49 -5.79 -18.54
C HIS A 100 -6.67 -6.49 -17.20
N ALA A 101 -7.93 -6.67 -16.79
CA ALA A 101 -8.28 -7.40 -15.60
C ALA A 101 -7.89 -8.88 -15.75
N ILE A 102 -7.23 -9.43 -14.73
CA ILE A 102 -6.85 -10.85 -14.72
C ILE A 102 -8.12 -11.67 -14.51
N ARG A 103 -8.36 -12.66 -15.39
CA ARG A 103 -9.52 -13.54 -15.32
C ARG A 103 -9.37 -14.47 -14.10
N TRP A 104 -10.48 -14.87 -13.48
CA TRP A 104 -10.44 -15.63 -12.23
C TRP A 104 -9.66 -16.95 -12.33
N TYR A 105 -9.73 -17.65 -13.46
CA TYR A 105 -8.99 -18.90 -13.69
C TYR A 105 -7.49 -18.70 -14.00
N ASP A 106 -7.12 -17.53 -14.53
CA ASP A 106 -5.72 -17.14 -14.73
C ASP A 106 -5.05 -16.80 -13.37
N ASN A 107 -5.86 -16.59 -12.33
CA ASN A 107 -5.47 -16.32 -10.96
C ASN A 107 -5.50 -17.57 -10.05
N LEU A 108 -5.65 -18.77 -10.61
CA LEU A 108 -5.52 -20.02 -9.84
C LEU A 108 -4.07 -20.18 -9.37
N PRO A 109 -3.79 -20.30 -8.06
CA PRO A 109 -2.42 -20.36 -7.53
C PRO A 109 -1.62 -21.48 -8.19
N ILE A 110 -0.40 -21.17 -8.63
CA ILE A 110 0.57 -22.03 -9.33
C ILE A 110 0.08 -22.48 -10.71
N LEU A 111 -1.11 -23.06 -10.78
CA LEU A 111 -1.72 -23.62 -11.99
C LEU A 111 -1.96 -22.57 -13.07
N GLY A 112 -2.41 -21.37 -12.70
CA GLY A 112 -2.62 -20.26 -13.63
C GLY A 112 -1.32 -19.85 -14.31
N TRP A 113 -0.23 -19.70 -13.54
CA TRP A 113 1.09 -19.37 -14.08
C TRP A 113 1.64 -20.49 -14.99
N VAL A 114 1.47 -21.75 -14.61
CA VAL A 114 1.89 -22.91 -15.42
C VAL A 114 1.10 -23.00 -16.72
N ALA A 115 -0.23 -22.87 -16.66
CA ALA A 115 -1.11 -22.91 -17.83
C ALA A 115 -0.80 -21.78 -18.82
N LEU A 116 -0.46 -20.60 -18.30
CA LEU A 116 -0.04 -19.44 -19.08
C LEU A 116 1.44 -19.47 -19.51
N ARG A 117 2.20 -20.50 -19.12
CA ARG A 117 3.65 -20.62 -19.35
C ARG A 117 4.43 -19.36 -18.93
N GLY A 118 3.99 -18.73 -17.84
CA GLY A 118 4.59 -17.51 -17.31
C GLY A 118 4.42 -16.26 -18.18
N LYS A 119 3.40 -16.17 -19.03
CA LYS A 119 3.11 -14.98 -19.86
C LYS A 119 1.68 -14.48 -19.66
N CYS A 120 1.48 -13.17 -19.75
CA CYS A 120 0.13 -12.60 -19.72
C CYS A 120 -0.67 -13.10 -20.93
N ARG A 121 -1.93 -13.51 -20.73
CA ARG A 121 -2.80 -13.98 -21.80
C ARG A 121 -2.97 -12.95 -22.92
N ASP A 122 -3.25 -11.70 -22.55
CA ASP A 122 -3.65 -10.66 -23.50
C ASP A 122 -2.44 -9.99 -24.17
N CYS A 123 -1.38 -9.65 -23.42
CA CYS A 123 -0.22 -8.92 -23.95
C CYS A 123 1.09 -9.71 -24.03
N GLN A 124 1.08 -10.99 -23.65
CA GLN A 124 2.25 -11.90 -23.70
C GLN A 124 3.47 -11.45 -22.88
N THR A 125 3.36 -10.38 -22.08
CA THR A 125 4.41 -9.92 -21.18
C THR A 125 4.71 -10.99 -20.13
N CYS A 126 5.99 -11.25 -19.86
CA CYS A 126 6.41 -12.26 -18.90
C CYS A 126 5.93 -11.93 -17.47
N ILE A 127 5.29 -12.90 -16.83
CA ILE A 127 4.90 -12.88 -15.42
C ILE A 127 6.04 -13.45 -14.60
N SER A 128 6.52 -12.69 -13.60
CA SER A 128 7.63 -13.11 -12.73
C SER A 128 7.36 -14.45 -12.05
N SER A 129 8.38 -15.32 -12.00
CA SER A 129 8.32 -16.59 -11.27
C SER A 129 8.23 -16.41 -9.76
N ARG A 130 8.37 -15.19 -9.24
CA ARG A 130 8.14 -14.87 -7.84
C ARG A 130 6.72 -15.23 -7.39
N TYR A 131 5.71 -14.96 -8.22
CA TYR A 131 4.31 -15.20 -7.87
C TYR A 131 4.04 -16.67 -7.51
N PRO A 132 4.32 -17.66 -8.40
CA PRO A 132 4.15 -19.07 -8.06
C PRO A 132 5.11 -19.56 -6.97
N LEU A 133 6.30 -18.94 -6.81
CA LEU A 133 7.21 -19.28 -5.70
C LEU A 133 6.63 -18.86 -4.34
N VAL A 134 6.02 -17.68 -4.24
CA VAL A 134 5.37 -17.21 -3.00
C VAL A 134 4.17 -18.08 -2.68
N GLU A 135 3.38 -18.46 -3.69
CA GLU A 135 2.24 -19.39 -3.54
C GLU A 135 2.70 -20.77 -3.04
N LEU A 136 3.77 -21.32 -3.62
CA LEU A 136 4.34 -22.60 -3.19
C LEU A 136 4.92 -22.51 -1.76
N CYS A 137 5.60 -21.41 -1.42
CA CYS A 137 6.13 -21.21 -0.07
C CYS A 137 5.01 -21.10 0.96
N ALA A 138 3.94 -20.37 0.66
CA ALA A 138 2.79 -20.24 1.56
C ALA A 138 2.05 -21.57 1.74
N ALA A 139 1.91 -22.36 0.66
CA ALA A 139 1.37 -23.72 0.72
C ALA A 139 2.22 -24.63 1.61
N ALA A 140 3.55 -24.63 1.41
CA ALA A 140 4.48 -25.43 2.21
C ALA A 140 4.42 -25.04 3.69
N LEU A 141 4.48 -23.75 4.02
CA LEU A 141 4.36 -23.26 5.40
C LEU A 141 3.01 -23.64 6.03
N GLY A 142 1.93 -23.61 5.26
CA GLY A 142 0.61 -23.99 5.72
C GLY A 142 0.49 -25.46 6.07
N VAL A 143 1.01 -26.34 5.20
CA VAL A 143 1.09 -27.79 5.43
C VAL A 143 2.04 -28.12 6.59
N LEU A 144 3.18 -27.44 6.66
CA LEU A 144 4.16 -27.64 7.74
C LEU A 144 3.56 -27.29 9.11
N THR A 145 2.88 -26.15 9.19
CA THR A 145 2.19 -25.74 10.42
C THR A 145 1.08 -26.73 10.78
N ALA A 146 0.40 -27.30 9.78
CA ALA A 146 -0.65 -28.28 10.00
C ALA A 146 -0.12 -29.66 10.40
N SER A 147 1.12 -30.00 10.03
CA SER A 147 1.68 -31.33 10.30
C SER A 147 1.72 -31.66 11.80
N HIS A 148 1.93 -30.65 12.66
CA HIS A 148 1.84 -30.79 14.10
C HIS A 148 0.44 -31.21 14.59
N PHE A 149 -0.61 -30.62 14.01
CA PHE A 149 -2.01 -30.91 14.37
C PHE A 149 -2.50 -32.22 13.73
N LEU A 150 -2.08 -32.49 12.50
CA LEU A 150 -2.42 -33.70 11.76
C LEU A 150 -1.75 -34.95 12.36
N ALA A 151 -0.54 -34.83 12.92
CA ALA A 151 0.15 -35.92 13.62
C ALA A 151 -0.52 -36.30 14.94
N GLN A 152 -1.22 -35.37 15.61
CA GLN A 152 -2.05 -35.69 16.75
C GLN A 152 -3.37 -36.37 16.33
N ALA A 153 -3.82 -36.10 15.10
CA ALA A 153 -5.07 -36.59 14.55
C ALA A 153 -5.02 -38.02 13.96
N THR A 154 -3.85 -38.66 13.91
CA THR A 154 -3.67 -40.04 13.44
C THR A 154 -3.83 -41.10 14.53
N THR A 155 -4.04 -40.69 15.80
CA THR A 155 -4.45 -41.63 16.86
C THR A 155 -5.94 -41.97 16.67
N SER A 156 -6.31 -43.24 16.76
CA SER A 156 -7.60 -43.82 16.32
C SER A 156 -8.90 -43.18 16.87
N HIS A 157 -8.82 -42.30 17.88
CA HIS A 157 -9.96 -41.52 18.39
C HIS A 157 -10.16 -40.16 17.69
N ALA A 158 -9.21 -39.72 16.88
CA ALA A 158 -9.20 -38.36 16.37
C ALA A 158 -10.08 -38.12 15.14
N VAL A 159 -10.26 -39.11 14.26
CA VAL A 159 -11.15 -39.00 13.08
C VAL A 159 -12.61 -38.79 13.52
N SER A 160 -13.07 -39.52 14.53
CA SER A 160 -14.39 -39.31 15.16
C SER A 160 -14.48 -37.92 15.80
N SER A 161 -13.43 -37.48 16.50
CA SER A 161 -13.39 -36.16 17.14
C SER A 161 -13.28 -34.98 16.17
N MET A 162 -12.80 -35.18 14.93
CA MET A 162 -12.76 -34.16 13.87
C MET A 162 -14.14 -33.92 13.25
N LEU A 163 -14.96 -34.98 13.14
CA LEU A 163 -16.34 -34.89 12.65
C LEU A 163 -17.28 -34.24 13.66
N HIS A 164 -17.01 -34.40 14.96
CA HIS A 164 -17.75 -33.74 16.03
C HIS A 164 -17.05 -32.43 16.40
N TRP A 165 -17.63 -31.28 16.06
CA TRP A 165 -17.13 -29.92 16.38
C TRP A 165 -17.11 -29.66 17.90
N ASN A 166 -16.28 -30.40 18.62
CA ASN A 166 -16.12 -30.32 20.07
C ASN A 166 -15.14 -29.20 20.44
N SER A 167 -15.07 -28.86 21.74
CA SER A 167 -14.23 -27.77 22.25
C SER A 167 -12.74 -27.95 21.95
N ARG A 168 -12.21 -29.17 21.96
CA ARG A 168 -10.79 -29.45 21.65
C ARG A 168 -10.50 -29.25 20.17
N THR A 169 -11.38 -29.72 19.28
CA THR A 169 -11.24 -29.52 17.84
C THR A 169 -11.31 -28.03 17.48
N MET A 170 -12.20 -27.27 18.11
CA MET A 170 -12.28 -25.81 17.92
C MET A 170 -11.02 -25.09 18.39
N GLN A 171 -10.48 -25.52 19.53
CA GLN A 171 -9.24 -24.96 20.04
C GLN A 171 -8.07 -25.21 19.06
N MET A 172 -7.92 -26.43 18.53
CA MET A 172 -6.89 -26.73 17.54
C MET A 172 -7.01 -25.88 16.28
N VAL A 173 -8.23 -25.70 15.75
CA VAL A 173 -8.48 -24.87 14.56
C VAL A 173 -8.13 -23.40 14.82
N VAL A 174 -8.55 -22.85 15.96
CA VAL A 174 -8.24 -21.46 16.35
C VAL A 174 -6.73 -21.29 16.52
N THR A 175 -6.08 -22.21 17.23
CA THR A 175 -4.62 -22.20 17.43
C THR A 175 -3.90 -22.29 16.08
N TYR A 176 -4.30 -23.18 15.19
CA TYR A 176 -3.74 -23.27 13.83
C TYR A 176 -3.91 -21.95 13.05
N ALA A 177 -5.10 -21.35 13.08
CA ALA A 177 -5.38 -20.11 12.38
C ALA A 177 -4.54 -18.92 12.89
N VAL A 178 -4.36 -18.80 14.22
CA VAL A 178 -3.52 -17.74 14.82
C VAL A 178 -2.05 -17.92 14.45
N HIS A 179 -1.55 -19.17 14.45
CA HIS A 179 -0.17 -19.46 14.03
C HIS A 179 0.08 -19.21 12.55
N LEU A 180 -0.86 -19.61 11.68
CA LEU A 180 -0.81 -19.24 10.27
C LEU A 180 -0.80 -17.73 10.06
N LEU A 181 -1.64 -17.00 10.81
CA LEU A 181 -1.75 -15.56 10.68
C LEU A 181 -0.43 -14.86 11.01
N VAL A 182 0.29 -15.28 12.06
CA VAL A 182 1.61 -14.70 12.37
C VAL A 182 2.65 -15.07 11.31
N ILE A 183 2.70 -16.33 10.86
CA ILE A 183 3.66 -16.77 9.83
C ILE A 183 3.45 -15.98 8.52
N TYR A 184 2.21 -15.84 8.05
CA TYR A 184 1.93 -15.14 6.80
C TYR A 184 2.12 -13.63 6.91
N THR A 185 1.91 -13.05 8.10
CA THR A 185 2.22 -11.64 8.37
C THR A 185 3.74 -11.40 8.32
N LEU A 186 4.53 -12.27 8.94
CA LEU A 186 5.99 -12.23 8.87
C LEU A 186 6.49 -12.46 7.43
N LEU A 187 5.89 -13.40 6.68
CA LEU A 187 6.23 -13.65 5.28
C LEU A 187 5.95 -12.41 4.41
N THR A 188 4.82 -11.76 4.62
CA THR A 188 4.47 -10.51 3.92
C THR A 188 5.45 -9.39 4.25
N ALA A 189 5.79 -9.20 5.53
CA ALA A 189 6.79 -8.23 5.96
C ALA A 189 8.16 -8.52 5.31
N ALA A 190 8.58 -9.78 5.29
CA ALA A 190 9.82 -10.21 4.65
C ALA A 190 9.82 -9.94 3.14
N LEU A 191 8.71 -10.20 2.45
CA LEU A 191 8.54 -9.95 1.01
C LEU A 191 8.50 -8.46 0.64
N ILE A 192 7.89 -7.61 1.48
CA ILE A 192 7.91 -6.15 1.30
C ILE A 192 9.35 -5.61 1.46
N ARG A 193 10.09 -6.09 2.46
CA ARG A 193 11.50 -5.74 2.65
C ARG A 193 12.38 -6.23 1.51
N LEU A 194 12.08 -7.40 0.95
CA LEU A 194 12.73 -7.93 -0.24
C LEU A 194 12.63 -6.96 -1.43
N ASP A 195 11.53 -6.20 -1.52
CA ASP A 195 11.34 -5.17 -2.56
C ASP A 195 12.03 -3.84 -2.27
N GLY A 196 12.66 -3.69 -1.10
CA GLY A 196 13.26 -2.43 -0.63
C GLY A 196 12.20 -1.41 -0.17
N GLU A 197 10.96 -1.83 -0.01
CA GLU A 197 9.85 -0.99 0.42
C GLU A 197 9.76 -0.96 1.96
N ARG A 198 9.17 0.10 2.51
CA ARG A 198 8.93 0.21 3.96
C ARG A 198 7.73 -0.63 4.37
N VAL A 199 7.89 -1.48 5.39
CA VAL A 199 6.77 -2.27 5.94
C VAL A 199 5.86 -1.37 6.76
N PRO A 200 4.56 -1.27 6.43
CA PRO A 200 3.62 -0.48 7.22
C PRO A 200 3.38 -1.14 8.58
N ARG A 201 3.44 -0.38 9.68
CA ARG A 201 3.25 -0.93 11.05
C ARG A 201 1.89 -1.60 11.25
N TRP A 202 0.86 -1.10 10.59
CA TRP A 202 -0.49 -1.65 10.69
C TRP A 202 -0.60 -3.07 10.12
N LEU A 203 0.37 -3.54 9.32
CA LEU A 203 0.45 -4.94 8.86
C LEU A 203 0.41 -5.93 10.04
N TYR A 204 1.03 -5.57 11.16
CA TYR A 204 1.12 -6.44 12.33
C TYR A 204 -0.13 -6.40 13.23
N ALA A 205 -1.04 -5.44 13.02
CA ALA A 205 -2.20 -5.23 13.88
C ALA A 205 -3.16 -6.44 13.92
N PRO A 206 -3.50 -7.10 12.80
CA PRO A 206 -4.36 -8.28 12.83
C PRO A 206 -3.76 -9.44 13.64
N SER A 207 -2.46 -9.72 13.47
CA SER A 207 -1.78 -10.76 14.27
C SER A 207 -1.68 -10.39 15.74
N ALA A 208 -1.38 -9.12 16.05
CA ALA A 208 -1.34 -8.65 17.43
C ALA A 208 -2.71 -8.76 18.11
N PHE A 209 -3.78 -8.36 17.41
CA PHE A 209 -5.15 -8.49 17.89
C PHE A 209 -5.55 -9.96 18.09
N ALA A 210 -5.30 -10.81 17.09
CA ALA A 210 -5.60 -12.24 17.19
C ALA A 210 -4.81 -12.93 18.31
N GLY A 211 -3.54 -12.56 18.50
CA GLY A 211 -2.72 -13.04 19.61
C GLY A 211 -3.28 -12.61 20.97
N LEU A 212 -3.63 -11.33 21.12
CA LEU A 212 -4.23 -10.79 22.34
C LEU A 212 -5.54 -11.51 22.69
N VAL A 213 -6.42 -11.67 21.69
CA VAL A 213 -7.69 -12.40 21.84
C VAL A 213 -7.42 -13.85 22.21
N ALA A 214 -6.51 -14.54 21.51
CA ALA A 214 -6.16 -15.92 21.83
C ALA A 214 -5.62 -16.06 23.27
N SER A 215 -4.83 -15.11 23.76
CA SER A 215 -4.34 -15.08 25.14
C SER A 215 -5.44 -14.87 26.20
N LEU A 216 -6.60 -14.31 25.83
CA LEU A 216 -7.75 -14.13 26.74
C LEU A 216 -8.59 -15.41 26.88
N PHE A 217 -8.67 -16.22 25.82
CA PHE A 217 -9.55 -17.39 25.76
C PHE A 217 -8.83 -18.72 25.98
N SER A 218 -7.50 -18.74 25.91
CA SER A 218 -6.74 -19.99 26.02
C SER A 218 -6.55 -20.44 27.47
N THR A 219 -7.53 -21.15 28.03
CA THR A 219 -7.24 -22.14 29.08
C THR A 219 -6.79 -23.44 28.41
N GLN A 220 -5.50 -23.75 28.56
CA GLN A 220 -4.80 -24.98 28.11
C GLN A 220 -4.40 -25.00 26.62
N ILE A 221 -3.32 -24.32 26.24
CA ILE A 221 -2.46 -24.91 25.19
C ILE A 221 -1.70 -26.04 25.88
N PRO A 222 -1.87 -27.32 25.47
CA PRO A 222 -1.18 -28.43 26.12
C PRO A 222 0.28 -28.47 25.67
N TRP A 223 1.10 -27.52 26.15
CA TRP A 223 2.55 -27.64 26.14
C TRP A 223 2.99 -28.20 27.49
N ASN A 224 2.71 -29.48 27.74
CA ASN A 224 3.16 -30.14 28.95
C ASN A 224 4.63 -30.55 28.79
N THR A 225 5.54 -29.88 29.51
CA THR A 225 6.59 -30.50 30.37
C THR A 225 7.61 -29.50 30.96
N LEU A 226 7.29 -28.21 31.11
CA LEU A 226 8.16 -27.34 31.94
C LEU A 226 7.45 -26.20 32.69
N HIS A 227 6.23 -26.41 33.19
CA HIS A 227 5.67 -25.76 34.40
C HIS A 227 4.16 -26.01 34.48
N SER A 228 3.74 -26.90 35.36
CA SER A 228 2.34 -27.27 35.60
C SER A 228 1.59 -26.32 36.54
N GLN A 229 2.09 -25.11 36.84
CA GLN A 229 1.40 -24.18 37.77
C GLN A 229 1.59 -22.68 37.48
N MET A 230 1.48 -22.26 36.23
CA MET A 230 0.90 -20.93 35.96
C MET A 230 -0.13 -21.10 34.86
N ARG A 231 -1.38 -20.72 35.14
CA ARG A 231 -2.42 -20.59 34.12
C ARG A 231 -1.81 -19.78 32.99
N ALA A 232 -1.65 -20.35 31.80
CA ALA A 232 -1.22 -19.64 30.60
C ALA A 232 -2.16 -18.46 30.39
N SER A 233 -1.80 -17.30 30.91
CA SER A 233 -2.69 -16.16 31.09
C SER A 233 -2.32 -15.06 30.12
N PHE A 234 -3.21 -14.09 29.95
CA PHE A 234 -2.90 -12.76 29.40
C PHE A 234 -1.52 -12.21 29.84
N VAL A 235 -1.10 -12.52 31.08
CA VAL A 235 0.22 -12.18 31.64
C VAL A 235 1.37 -12.80 30.85
N ASP A 236 1.31 -14.07 30.44
CA ASP A 236 2.37 -14.72 29.67
C ASP A 236 2.47 -14.16 28.25
N GLY A 237 1.32 -13.82 27.65
CA GLY A 237 1.27 -13.11 26.37
C GLY A 237 1.87 -11.70 26.48
N ALA A 238 1.59 -10.98 27.56
CA ALA A 238 2.16 -9.66 27.82
C ALA A 238 3.67 -9.70 28.09
N ILE A 239 4.14 -10.68 28.88
CA ILE A 239 5.57 -10.93 29.11
C ILE A 239 6.25 -11.31 27.78
N GLY A 240 5.64 -12.19 27.00
CA GLY A 240 6.11 -12.57 25.67
C GLY A 240 6.25 -11.38 24.73
N LEU A 241 5.24 -10.52 24.66
CA LEU A 241 5.28 -9.29 23.88
C LEU A 241 6.43 -8.36 24.32
N GLY A 242 6.56 -8.13 25.63
CA GLY A 242 7.62 -7.29 26.20
C GLY A 242 9.03 -7.83 25.92
N VAL A 243 9.25 -9.13 26.14
CA VAL A 243 10.51 -9.81 25.86
C VAL A 243 10.82 -9.77 24.36
N GLY A 244 9.84 -10.01 23.50
CA GLY A 244 9.98 -9.93 22.05
C GLY A 244 10.41 -8.54 21.57
N ILE A 245 9.76 -7.48 22.07
CA ILE A 245 10.11 -6.08 21.77
C ILE A 245 11.56 -5.78 22.20
N LEU A 246 11.91 -6.17 23.43
CA LEU A 246 13.25 -5.97 23.98
C LEU A 246 14.33 -6.67 23.14
N LEU A 247 14.13 -7.94 22.81
CA LEU A 247 15.07 -8.71 21.99
C LEU A 247 15.17 -8.15 20.56
N GLY A 248 14.07 -7.68 19.98
CA GLY A 248 14.09 -7.01 18.68
C GLY A 248 14.92 -5.73 18.70
N TRP A 249 14.80 -4.93 19.76
CA TRP A 249 15.64 -3.76 19.97
C TRP A 249 17.13 -4.11 20.14
N LEU A 250 17.44 -5.11 20.99
CA LEU A 250 18.82 -5.57 21.24
C LEU A 250 19.49 -6.21 20.03
N SER A 251 18.71 -6.86 19.16
CA SER A 251 19.22 -7.51 17.94
C SER A 251 19.61 -6.52 16.83
N ALA A 252 19.34 -5.22 16.99
CA ALA A 252 19.71 -4.21 16.00
C ALA A 252 21.24 -4.04 15.92
N PRO A 253 21.86 -4.04 14.73
CA PRO A 253 23.31 -3.94 14.59
C PRO A 253 23.84 -2.59 15.12
N PRO A 254 25.03 -2.57 15.76
CA PRO A 254 25.60 -1.35 16.32
C PRO A 254 25.98 -0.34 15.23
N GLN A 255 25.75 0.94 15.55
CA GLN A 255 25.83 2.12 14.70
C GLN A 255 27.15 2.23 13.91
N ARG A 256 27.07 2.16 12.58
CA ARG A 256 27.99 2.86 11.67
C ARG A 256 27.18 3.38 10.45
N SER A 257 26.88 4.68 10.50
CA SER A 257 26.63 5.57 9.35
C SER A 257 25.55 5.19 8.31
N ALA A 258 24.28 5.13 8.73
CA ALA A 258 23.08 5.27 7.88
C ALA A 258 21.87 5.66 8.77
N PRO A 259 20.76 6.23 8.25
CA PRO A 259 19.59 6.58 9.08
C PRO A 259 18.87 5.30 9.56
N GLN A 260 19.32 4.77 10.71
CA GLN A 260 19.00 3.44 11.25
C GLN A 260 17.76 3.39 12.16
N HIS A 261 17.13 4.52 12.49
CA HIS A 261 15.97 4.54 13.41
C HIS A 261 14.80 3.66 12.92
N HIS A 262 14.63 3.50 11.61
CA HIS A 262 13.52 2.71 11.05
C HIS A 262 13.74 1.18 11.09
N THR A 263 15.00 0.71 11.13
CA THR A 263 15.30 -0.75 11.15
C THR A 263 15.17 -1.37 12.53
N ALA A 264 15.48 -0.62 13.59
CA ALA A 264 15.30 -1.10 14.97
C ALA A 264 13.81 -1.21 15.33
N GLN A 265 13.02 -0.20 14.95
CA GLN A 265 11.57 -0.09 15.20
C GLN A 265 10.68 -1.01 14.36
N THR A 266 11.28 -1.95 13.63
CA THR A 266 10.53 -2.94 12.85
C THR A 266 10.90 -4.37 13.21
N ARG A 267 12.01 -4.62 13.90
CA ARG A 267 12.37 -5.95 14.44
C ARG A 267 11.70 -6.21 15.78
N ASP A 268 11.55 -5.16 16.59
CA ASP A 268 10.76 -5.14 17.83
C ASP A 268 9.31 -5.55 17.61
N ALA A 269 8.64 -5.06 16.57
CA ALA A 269 7.27 -5.43 16.23
C ALA A 269 7.16 -6.90 15.80
N GLU A 270 8.09 -7.39 14.99
CA GLU A 270 8.10 -8.77 14.50
C GLU A 270 8.35 -9.79 15.62
N LEU A 271 9.35 -9.55 16.48
CA LEU A 271 9.59 -10.41 17.64
C LEU A 271 8.53 -10.20 18.73
N GLY A 272 7.96 -9.00 18.86
CA GLY A 272 6.85 -8.71 19.75
C GLY A 272 5.61 -9.56 19.44
N ILE A 273 5.18 -9.63 18.18
CA ILE A 273 4.04 -10.50 17.80
C ILE A 273 4.38 -11.99 17.94
N CYS A 274 5.63 -12.39 17.71
CA CYS A 274 6.07 -13.76 17.96
C CYS A 274 5.99 -14.09 19.45
N GLY A 275 6.47 -13.20 20.33
CA GLY A 275 6.41 -13.40 21.77
C GLY A 275 4.98 -13.38 22.32
N LEU A 276 4.11 -12.53 21.81
CA LEU A 276 2.69 -12.50 22.19
C LEU A 276 1.98 -13.84 21.91
N ILE A 277 2.29 -14.46 20.76
CA ILE A 277 1.57 -15.66 20.29
C ILE A 277 2.24 -16.95 20.76
N LEU A 278 3.58 -17.00 20.76
CA LEU A 278 4.36 -18.20 21.07
C LEU A 278 4.81 -18.25 22.54
N GLY A 279 4.74 -17.13 23.26
CA GLY A 279 5.28 -17.00 24.60
C GLY A 279 6.75 -16.60 24.63
N TRP A 280 7.19 -16.18 25.81
CA TRP A 280 8.51 -15.59 26.01
C TRP A 280 9.67 -16.60 25.89
N GLN A 281 9.46 -17.88 26.23
CA GLN A 281 10.51 -18.91 26.10
C GLN A 281 10.85 -19.15 24.62
N ILE A 282 9.81 -19.26 23.78
CA ILE A 282 9.98 -19.53 22.36
C ILE A 282 10.57 -18.33 21.64
N VAL A 283 10.14 -17.10 21.95
CA VAL A 283 10.68 -15.90 21.29
C VAL A 283 12.17 -15.70 21.57
N VAL A 284 12.66 -16.09 22.76
CA VAL A 284 14.10 -16.09 23.07
C VAL A 284 14.85 -17.05 22.15
N LEU A 285 14.36 -18.29 22.02
CA LEU A 285 14.97 -19.30 21.13
C LEU A 285 14.94 -18.86 19.67
N VAL A 286 13.81 -18.31 19.21
CA VAL A 286 13.65 -17.77 17.86
C VAL A 286 14.63 -16.62 17.63
N ALA A 287 14.75 -15.67 18.56
CA ALA A 287 15.68 -14.54 18.44
C ALA A 287 17.14 -15.03 18.35
N ILE A 288 17.53 -16.01 19.17
CA ILE A 288 18.88 -16.60 19.11
C ILE A 288 19.12 -17.29 17.76
N ALA A 289 18.19 -18.14 17.32
CA ALA A 289 18.31 -18.87 16.06
C ALA A 289 18.42 -17.93 14.86
N VAL A 290 17.59 -16.88 14.82
CA VAL A 290 17.61 -15.86 13.76
C VAL A 290 18.92 -15.07 13.78
N THR A 291 19.44 -14.75 14.97
CA THR A 291 20.75 -14.06 15.13
C THR A 291 21.89 -14.90 14.60
N LEU A 292 21.95 -16.18 15.00
CA LEU A 292 22.98 -17.11 14.55
C LEU A 292 22.92 -17.33 13.04
N ALA A 293 21.73 -17.62 12.49
CA ALA A 293 21.54 -17.80 11.06
C ALA A 293 21.93 -16.56 10.25
N THR A 294 21.55 -15.38 10.74
CA THR A 294 21.91 -14.10 10.10
C THR A 294 23.41 -13.85 10.13
N SER A 295 24.07 -14.10 11.26
CA SER A 295 25.52 -13.96 11.42
C SER A 295 26.29 -14.91 10.50
N LEU A 296 25.87 -16.19 10.44
CA LEU A 296 26.45 -17.18 9.53
C LEU A 296 26.32 -16.76 8.06
N CYS A 297 25.15 -16.27 7.65
CA CYS A 297 24.93 -15.76 6.29
C CYS A 297 25.76 -14.51 5.96
N GLN A 298 26.02 -13.64 6.94
CA GLN A 298 26.83 -12.42 6.74
C GLN A 298 28.32 -12.73 6.54
N ASN A 299 28.81 -13.80 7.19
CA ASN A 299 30.20 -14.24 7.13
C ASN A 299 30.53 -15.13 5.92
N LEU A 300 29.53 -15.63 5.19
CA LEU A 300 29.74 -16.32 3.92
C LEU A 300 30.15 -15.32 2.81
N PRO A 301 31.13 -15.64 1.94
CA PRO A 301 31.55 -14.80 0.82
C PRO A 301 30.48 -14.79 -0.27
N CYS A 302 29.38 -14.07 -0.03
CA CYS A 302 28.28 -13.95 -0.97
C CYS A 302 28.49 -12.72 -1.87
N ARG A 303 28.51 -12.92 -3.21
CA ARG A 303 28.63 -11.86 -4.24
C ARG A 303 27.45 -10.85 -4.26
N PHE A 304 26.42 -11.02 -3.42
CA PHE A 304 25.19 -10.24 -3.45
C PHE A 304 25.04 -9.42 -2.15
N THR A 305 25.35 -8.12 -2.21
CA THR A 305 25.21 -7.17 -1.10
C THR A 305 23.76 -7.06 -0.59
N ARG A 306 22.75 -7.26 -1.46
CA ARG A 306 21.32 -7.27 -1.09
C ARG A 306 20.95 -8.41 -0.13
N CYS A 307 21.54 -9.60 -0.26
CA CYS A 307 21.25 -10.76 0.59
C CYS A 307 21.53 -10.51 2.09
N ARG A 308 22.44 -9.59 2.43
CA ARG A 308 22.84 -9.34 3.82
C ARG A 308 21.77 -8.66 4.67
N GLN A 309 20.93 -7.80 4.07
CA GLN A 309 19.87 -7.07 4.78
C GLN A 309 18.54 -7.85 4.81
N ILE A 310 18.35 -8.73 3.82
CA ILE A 310 17.16 -9.56 3.60
C ILE A 310 17.06 -10.74 4.58
N SER A 311 18.20 -11.18 5.13
CA SER A 311 18.27 -12.46 5.83
C SER A 311 17.42 -12.48 7.12
N TRP A 312 17.37 -11.41 7.90
CA TRP A 312 16.74 -11.41 9.23
C TRP A 312 15.26 -11.83 9.23
N SER A 313 14.39 -11.10 8.53
CA SER A 313 12.94 -11.34 8.58
C SER A 313 12.55 -12.66 7.91
N MET A 314 13.31 -13.12 6.90
CA MET A 314 13.05 -14.42 6.31
C MET A 314 13.53 -15.57 7.21
N HIS A 315 14.68 -15.43 7.87
CA HIS A 315 15.10 -16.36 8.92
C HIS A 315 14.07 -16.41 10.05
N LEU A 316 13.46 -15.27 10.40
CA LEU A 316 12.42 -15.20 11.41
C LEU A 316 11.16 -15.99 11.03
N VAL A 317 10.71 -15.92 9.78
CA VAL A 317 9.58 -16.74 9.27
C VAL A 317 9.87 -18.23 9.48
N TRP A 318 11.05 -18.69 9.08
CA TRP A 318 11.43 -20.10 9.18
C TRP A 318 11.68 -20.55 10.61
N ALA A 319 12.40 -19.77 11.41
CA ALA A 319 12.66 -20.07 12.82
C ALA A 319 11.34 -20.17 13.61
N THR A 320 10.41 -19.24 13.37
CA THR A 320 9.07 -19.28 13.97
C THR A 320 8.31 -20.54 13.55
N SER A 321 8.33 -20.87 12.26
CA SER A 321 7.64 -22.06 11.73
C SER A 321 8.23 -23.37 12.25
N ILE A 322 9.55 -23.45 12.42
CA ILE A 322 10.23 -24.64 12.96
C ILE A 322 9.93 -24.80 14.45
N CYS A 323 10.05 -23.72 15.23
CA CYS A 323 9.75 -23.77 16.67
C CYS A 323 8.29 -24.16 16.94
N LEU A 324 7.37 -23.85 16.02
CA LEU A 324 5.98 -24.31 16.10
C LEU A 324 5.81 -25.82 15.92
N ILE A 325 6.69 -26.43 15.13
CA ILE A 325 6.66 -27.87 14.84
C ILE A 325 7.43 -28.65 15.91
N THR A 326 8.59 -28.13 16.34
CA THR A 326 9.53 -28.81 17.24
C THR A 326 9.41 -28.43 18.71
N GLY A 327 8.65 -27.36 19.02
CA GLY A 327 8.37 -26.89 20.38
C GLY A 327 7.97 -27.96 21.41
N PRO A 328 7.20 -29.02 21.08
CA PRO A 328 6.84 -30.02 22.09
C PRO A 328 7.99 -30.95 22.49
N HIS A 329 9.05 -31.06 21.68
CA HIS A 329 10.15 -32.00 21.91
C HIS A 329 11.36 -31.36 22.59
N LEU A 330 11.55 -30.04 22.45
CA LEU A 330 12.67 -29.30 23.03
C LEU A 330 12.49 -28.97 24.52
N ALA A 331 11.26 -29.03 25.03
CA ALA A 331 10.91 -28.68 26.41
C ALA A 331 10.80 -29.88 27.37
N ALA A 332 11.01 -31.11 26.90
CA ALA A 332 10.95 -32.30 27.75
C ALA A 332 12.32 -32.55 28.43
N PRO A 333 12.44 -32.39 29.77
CA PRO A 333 13.60 -32.92 30.47
C PRO A 333 13.49 -34.45 30.51
N ALA A 334 14.60 -35.14 30.31
CA ALA A 334 14.74 -36.57 30.49
C ALA A 334 14.49 -36.95 31.96
N VAL A 335 13.23 -37.12 32.38
CA VAL A 335 12.87 -37.59 33.72
C VAL A 335 11.63 -38.49 33.66
N THR A 336 11.80 -39.72 34.20
CA THR A 336 10.79 -40.74 34.57
C THR A 336 10.15 -41.61 33.48
N THR A 337 10.95 -42.54 32.95
CA THR A 337 10.49 -43.92 32.69
C THR A 337 10.36 -44.66 34.03
N SER A 338 9.14 -44.85 34.57
CA SER A 338 8.89 -45.93 35.55
C SER A 338 7.43 -46.19 35.98
N HIS A 339 6.40 -45.44 35.57
CA HIS A 339 5.05 -45.66 36.14
C HIS A 339 3.86 -45.86 35.18
N PHE A 340 4.10 -46.17 33.90
CA PHE A 340 3.03 -46.57 32.96
C PHE A 340 3.32 -47.94 32.32
N ALA A 341 3.64 -48.94 33.14
CA ALA A 341 3.80 -50.33 32.70
C ALA A 341 2.81 -51.24 33.45
N ALA A 342 1.50 -51.02 33.26
CA ALA A 342 0.46 -51.96 33.69
C ALA A 342 -0.90 -51.66 33.05
N SER A 343 -1.01 -51.79 31.73
CA SER A 343 -2.24 -52.22 31.02
C SER A 343 -2.11 -51.90 29.53
N ASN A 344 -1.67 -52.87 28.72
CA ASN A 344 -2.08 -53.03 27.33
C ASN A 344 -1.43 -54.31 26.77
N GLU A 345 -2.09 -55.45 27.02
CA GLU A 345 -1.96 -56.62 26.16
C GLU A 345 -2.84 -56.39 24.92
N ALA A 346 -2.30 -55.67 23.94
CA ALA A 346 -2.73 -55.72 22.54
C ALA A 346 -1.60 -55.08 21.72
N GLY A 347 -0.74 -55.92 21.15
CA GLY A 347 0.33 -55.49 20.26
C GLY A 347 -0.24 -54.86 18.99
N ILE A 348 -0.34 -53.54 18.99
CA ILE A 348 -0.38 -52.72 17.77
C ILE A 348 0.85 -51.83 17.87
N GLU A 349 1.91 -52.21 17.14
CA GLU A 349 3.03 -51.32 16.89
C GLU A 349 2.48 -50.04 16.25
N THR A 350 2.56 -48.92 16.96
CA THR A 350 2.31 -47.60 16.39
C THR A 350 3.38 -47.36 15.33
N LEU A 351 3.01 -47.53 14.06
CA LEU A 351 3.84 -47.11 12.94
C LEU A 351 3.96 -45.59 13.01
N ASP A 352 5.11 -45.07 13.45
CA ASP A 352 5.44 -43.64 13.43
C ASP A 352 5.46 -43.15 11.97
N LEU A 353 4.31 -42.67 11.50
CA LEU A 353 4.06 -42.23 10.12
C LEU A 353 4.87 -40.99 9.71
N PHE A 354 5.46 -40.30 10.69
CA PHE A 354 6.42 -39.22 10.47
C PHE A 354 7.72 -39.60 11.17
N PRO A 355 8.87 -39.60 10.48
CA PRO A 355 10.13 -39.82 11.17
C PRO A 355 10.25 -38.75 12.24
N GLN A 356 10.42 -39.15 13.51
CA GLN A 356 10.78 -38.25 14.59
C GLN A 356 11.87 -37.31 14.06
N MET A 357 11.58 -36.00 14.02
CA MET A 357 12.53 -35.02 13.49
C MET A 357 13.77 -35.02 14.37
N SER A 358 14.79 -35.79 13.98
CA SER A 358 16.12 -35.71 14.60
C SER A 358 16.66 -34.28 14.48
N ASP A 359 17.63 -33.89 15.32
CA ASP A 359 18.31 -32.58 15.27
C ASP A 359 18.83 -32.21 13.86
N LYS A 360 19.11 -33.22 13.01
CA LYS A 360 19.50 -33.03 11.60
C LYS A 360 18.37 -32.48 10.72
N GLY A 361 17.11 -32.76 11.06
CA GLY A 361 15.92 -32.28 10.36
C GLY A 361 15.69 -30.77 10.55
N ALA A 362 15.87 -30.26 11.77
CA ALA A 362 15.75 -28.83 12.06
C ALA A 362 16.78 -27.97 11.29
N LEU A 363 18.03 -28.46 11.20
CA LEU A 363 19.08 -27.84 10.39
C LEU A 363 18.73 -27.87 8.89
N GLY A 364 18.17 -28.97 8.40
CA GLY A 364 17.70 -29.10 7.01
C GLY A 364 16.62 -28.07 6.63
N TRP A 365 15.67 -27.79 7.52
CA TRP A 365 14.63 -26.78 7.31
C TRP A 365 15.15 -25.33 7.37
N LEU A 366 16.12 -25.04 8.24
CA LEU A 366 16.80 -23.73 8.27
C LEU A 366 17.62 -23.49 6.98
N LEU A 367 18.26 -24.54 6.46
CA LEU A 367 18.94 -24.51 5.16
C LEU A 367 17.95 -24.36 4.00
N LEU A 368 16.78 -25.01 4.08
CA LEU A 368 15.69 -24.83 3.11
C LEU A 368 15.21 -23.38 3.11
N GLY A 369 15.05 -22.76 4.28
CA GLY A 369 14.71 -21.35 4.40
C GLY A 369 15.76 -20.41 3.80
N SER A 370 17.04 -20.74 3.99
CA SER A 370 18.16 -20.02 3.35
C SER A 370 18.17 -20.18 1.83
N LEU A 371 17.82 -21.37 1.33
CA LEU A 371 17.66 -21.64 -0.11
C LEU A 371 16.45 -20.89 -0.69
N THR A 372 15.34 -20.81 0.04
CA THR A 372 14.16 -20.00 -0.33
C THR A 372 14.51 -18.52 -0.42
N VAL A 373 15.30 -17.98 0.53
CA VAL A 373 15.86 -16.62 0.42
C VAL A 373 16.67 -16.47 -0.85
N MET A 374 17.56 -17.41 -1.16
CA MET A 374 18.41 -17.35 -2.36
C MET A 374 17.60 -17.43 -3.66
N LEU A 375 16.57 -18.27 -3.72
CA LEU A 375 15.69 -18.42 -4.89
C LEU A 375 14.79 -17.19 -5.11
N LEU A 376 14.19 -16.67 -4.04
CA LEU A 376 13.40 -15.43 -4.10
C LEU A 376 14.31 -14.23 -4.44
N ALA A 377 15.50 -14.13 -3.83
CA ALA A 377 16.45 -13.07 -4.17
C ALA A 377 16.96 -13.17 -5.62
N ARG A 378 17.21 -14.38 -6.16
CA ARG A 378 17.61 -14.57 -7.57
C ARG A 378 16.52 -14.12 -8.56
N THR A 379 15.25 -14.23 -8.18
CA THR A 379 14.09 -13.92 -9.04
C THR A 379 13.62 -12.46 -8.92
N THR A 380 14.08 -11.71 -7.90
CA THR A 380 13.86 -10.24 -7.76
C THR A 380 14.62 -9.36 -8.76
N ARG A 381 14.96 -9.87 -9.96
CA ARG A 381 15.22 -8.95 -11.07
C ARG A 381 13.94 -8.14 -11.26
N ARG A 382 14.04 -6.81 -11.10
CA ARG A 382 13.11 -5.89 -11.76
C ARG A 382 13.02 -6.37 -13.21
N THR A 383 11.90 -6.97 -13.60
CA THR A 383 11.48 -6.90 -14.99
C THR A 383 11.11 -5.44 -15.23
N SER A 384 12.12 -4.60 -15.44
CA SER A 384 11.96 -3.63 -16.51
C SER A 384 11.55 -4.45 -17.74
N PRO A 385 10.55 -4.03 -18.53
CA PRO A 385 10.20 -4.73 -19.74
C PRO A 385 11.50 -4.97 -20.50
N ALA A 386 11.80 -6.24 -20.78
CA ALA A 386 12.87 -6.55 -21.70
C ALA A 386 12.46 -5.85 -23.00
N VAL A 387 13.23 -4.82 -23.38
CA VAL A 387 13.25 -4.37 -24.75
C VAL A 387 13.49 -5.63 -25.56
N THR A 388 12.46 -6.08 -26.29
CA THR A 388 12.62 -7.09 -27.31
C THR A 388 13.64 -6.52 -28.28
N VAL A 389 14.87 -7.02 -28.22
CA VAL A 389 15.86 -6.80 -29.27
C VAL A 389 15.36 -7.57 -30.48
N GLU A 390 14.41 -6.99 -31.19
CA GLU A 390 14.08 -7.42 -32.55
C GLU A 390 15.30 -7.09 -33.41
N GLY A 391 16.01 -8.13 -33.84
CA GLY A 391 17.21 -8.00 -34.68
C GLY A 391 18.46 -8.65 -34.10
N SER A 392 18.40 -9.90 -33.64
CA SER A 392 19.59 -10.67 -33.24
C SER A 392 20.41 -11.17 -34.44
N THR A 393 20.76 -10.28 -35.37
CA THR A 393 21.73 -10.56 -36.45
C THR A 393 22.94 -9.63 -36.43
N SER A 394 23.01 -8.62 -35.54
CA SER A 394 24.16 -7.70 -35.47
C SER A 394 25.06 -7.82 -34.23
N MET A 395 24.84 -8.79 -33.34
CA MET A 395 25.64 -8.97 -32.10
C MET A 395 27.10 -9.41 -32.31
N HIS A 396 27.70 -9.18 -33.48
CA HIS A 396 29.10 -9.47 -33.79
C HIS A 396 29.93 -8.22 -34.14
N ASN A 397 29.34 -7.01 -34.11
CA ASN A 397 30.09 -5.78 -34.37
C ASN A 397 30.11 -4.86 -33.12
N PRO A 398 31.21 -4.85 -32.34
CA PRO A 398 31.39 -3.96 -31.19
C PRO A 398 31.19 -2.48 -31.52
N GLN A 399 31.53 -2.05 -32.74
CA GLN A 399 31.39 -0.66 -33.18
C GLN A 399 29.91 -0.25 -33.31
N ALA A 400 29.09 -1.12 -33.92
CA ALA A 400 27.65 -0.89 -34.05
C ALA A 400 26.94 -0.90 -32.70
N ASN A 401 27.39 -1.76 -31.76
CA ASN A 401 26.86 -1.77 -30.40
C ASN A 401 27.28 -0.53 -29.60
N LEU A 402 28.51 -0.04 -29.78
CA LEU A 402 28.94 1.22 -29.18
C LEU A 402 28.09 2.39 -29.69
N GLU A 403 27.85 2.48 -31.00
CA GLU A 403 26.98 3.50 -31.57
C GLU A 403 25.54 3.42 -31.03
N ALA A 404 25.00 2.21 -30.88
CA ALA A 404 23.69 1.99 -30.25
C ALA A 404 23.67 2.41 -28.77
N ILE A 405 24.73 2.16 -28.00
CA ILE A 405 24.86 2.61 -26.60
C ILE A 405 24.89 4.13 -26.54
N LEU A 406 25.74 4.77 -27.35
CA LEU A 406 25.91 6.23 -27.40
C LEU A 406 24.60 6.94 -27.75
N ASN A 407 23.77 6.33 -28.59
CA ASN A 407 22.46 6.84 -28.99
C ASN A 407 21.31 6.41 -28.05
N SER A 408 21.57 5.55 -27.05
CA SER A 408 20.51 5.07 -26.16
C SER A 408 20.08 6.14 -25.14
N GLU A 409 18.78 6.17 -24.83
CA GLU A 409 18.21 7.10 -23.84
C GLU A 409 18.89 6.97 -22.47
N ASN A 410 19.16 5.73 -22.03
CA ASN A 410 19.79 5.47 -20.72
C ASN A 410 21.26 5.90 -20.63
N TYR A 411 21.93 6.18 -21.75
CA TYR A 411 23.29 6.71 -21.76
C TYR A 411 23.32 8.25 -21.71
N ARG A 412 22.16 8.91 -21.85
CA ARG A 412 22.03 10.34 -21.63
C ARG A 412 22.24 10.65 -20.15
N LEU A 413 22.84 11.80 -19.87
CA LEU A 413 22.98 12.29 -18.50
C LEU A 413 21.60 12.68 -17.97
N ALA A 414 21.23 12.19 -16.78
CA ALA A 414 19.87 12.31 -16.24
C ALA A 414 19.36 13.76 -16.15
N GLU A 415 20.22 14.73 -15.84
CA GLU A 415 19.86 16.17 -15.76
C GLU A 415 19.55 16.79 -17.14
N ARG A 416 20.01 16.16 -18.22
CA ARG A 416 19.79 16.59 -19.62
C ARG A 416 18.72 15.76 -20.33
N ASP A 417 18.22 14.72 -19.67
CA ASP A 417 17.22 13.81 -20.23
C ASP A 417 15.80 14.31 -19.90
N THR A 418 15.23 15.11 -20.80
CA THR A 418 13.89 15.69 -20.64
C THR A 418 12.79 14.64 -20.57
N ASP A 419 12.95 13.51 -21.27
CA ASP A 419 11.96 12.43 -21.28
C ASP A 419 11.92 11.74 -19.91
N PHE A 420 13.10 11.48 -19.34
CA PHE A 420 13.23 11.00 -17.97
C PHE A 420 12.66 12.01 -16.95
N LEU A 421 13.00 13.30 -17.09
CA LEU A 421 12.52 14.36 -16.22
C LEU A 421 11.01 14.57 -16.30
N ALA A 422 10.35 14.26 -17.42
CA ALA A 422 8.90 14.39 -17.62
C ALA A 422 8.10 13.25 -16.96
N ARG A 423 8.74 12.14 -16.60
CA ARG A 423 8.06 10.96 -16.02
C ARG A 423 7.24 11.28 -14.77
N PRO A 424 6.09 10.61 -14.54
CA PRO A 424 5.26 10.87 -13.36
C PRO A 424 5.99 10.70 -12.02
N GLU A 425 6.97 9.79 -11.95
CA GLU A 425 7.77 9.56 -10.75
C GLU A 425 8.65 10.77 -10.38
N LEU A 426 9.02 11.60 -11.36
CA LEU A 426 9.79 12.82 -11.13
C LEU A 426 8.93 14.08 -10.96
N ARG A 427 7.60 13.91 -10.85
CA ARG A 427 6.69 15.01 -10.49
C ARG A 427 7.14 15.76 -9.23
N PRO A 428 7.56 15.12 -8.11
CA PRO A 428 8.02 15.85 -6.93
C PRO A 428 9.24 16.74 -7.21
N VAL A 429 10.16 16.30 -8.08
CA VAL A 429 11.33 17.08 -8.49
C VAL A 429 10.91 18.27 -9.35
N ARG A 430 10.02 18.07 -10.33
CA ARG A 430 9.50 19.18 -11.14
C ARG A 430 8.73 20.20 -10.31
N MET A 431 7.93 19.74 -9.35
CA MET A 431 7.24 20.61 -8.39
C MET A 431 8.24 21.39 -7.53
N GLN A 432 9.33 20.76 -7.08
CA GLN A 432 10.40 21.45 -6.36
C GLN A 432 11.06 22.53 -7.23
N LEU A 433 11.30 22.27 -8.51
CA LEU A 433 11.84 23.26 -9.44
C LEU A 433 10.90 24.46 -9.65
N GLU A 434 9.60 24.22 -9.80
CA GLU A 434 8.59 25.29 -9.90
C GLU A 434 8.41 26.08 -8.60
N LEU A 435 8.72 25.47 -7.45
CA LEU A 435 8.80 26.19 -6.18
C LEU A 435 10.05 27.07 -6.11
N LEU A 436 11.23 26.50 -6.39
CA LEU A 436 12.51 27.19 -6.15
C LEU A 436 12.82 28.27 -7.18
N LYS A 437 12.48 28.07 -8.45
CA LYS A 437 12.88 28.99 -9.53
C LYS A 437 12.39 30.43 -9.30
N PRO A 438 11.11 30.68 -8.96
CA PRO A 438 10.66 32.05 -8.66
C PRO A 438 11.28 32.60 -7.38
N GLU A 439 11.40 31.80 -6.30
CA GLU A 439 12.01 32.27 -5.04
C GLU A 439 13.45 32.73 -5.24
N MET A 440 14.26 31.94 -5.96
CA MET A 440 15.65 32.29 -6.26
C MET A 440 15.73 33.60 -7.07
N ALA A 441 14.88 33.74 -8.09
CA ALA A 441 14.85 34.95 -8.90
C ALA A 441 14.34 36.18 -8.12
N PHE A 442 13.43 36.00 -7.16
CA PHE A 442 12.98 37.07 -6.26
C PHE A 442 14.10 37.51 -5.32
N GLU A 443 14.86 36.57 -4.75
CA GLU A 443 16.04 36.86 -3.93
C GLU A 443 17.11 37.60 -4.72
N GLU A 444 17.45 37.12 -5.93
CA GLU A 444 18.42 37.78 -6.83
C GLU A 444 18.01 39.19 -7.26
N ASN A 445 16.70 39.50 -7.19
CA ASN A 445 16.14 40.80 -7.52
C ASN A 445 15.83 41.67 -6.30
N ASP A 446 16.23 41.25 -5.10
CA ASP A 446 15.99 41.89 -3.81
C ASP A 446 14.50 42.12 -3.48
N ILE A 447 13.61 41.27 -4.02
CA ILE A 447 12.15 41.40 -3.85
C ILE A 447 11.74 40.90 -2.47
N GLN A 448 11.47 41.84 -1.56
CA GLN A 448 11.15 41.55 -0.17
C GLN A 448 9.66 41.24 0.05
N SER A 449 8.79 41.84 -0.77
CA SER A 449 7.34 41.72 -0.61
C SER A 449 6.61 42.00 -1.92
N THR A 450 5.40 41.44 -2.05
CA THR A 450 4.56 41.60 -3.23
C THR A 450 3.18 42.13 -2.89
N ILE A 451 2.52 42.79 -3.86
CA ILE A 451 1.08 43.02 -3.84
C ILE A 451 0.47 42.26 -4.99
N VAL A 452 -0.47 41.38 -4.67
CA VAL A 452 -1.15 40.55 -5.66
C VAL A 452 -2.31 41.32 -6.25
N ALA A 453 -2.37 41.42 -7.58
CA ALA A 453 -3.49 42.03 -8.29
C ALA A 453 -4.20 41.01 -9.20
N PHE A 454 -5.48 40.76 -8.95
CA PHE A 454 -6.33 39.88 -9.76
C PHE A 454 -7.54 40.61 -10.33
N GLY A 455 -8.01 40.13 -11.49
CA GLY A 455 -9.25 40.58 -12.09
C GLY A 455 -9.53 39.89 -13.41
N GLY A 456 -10.61 40.31 -14.08
CA GLY A 456 -11.04 39.71 -15.33
C GLY A 456 -10.08 39.96 -16.49
N THR A 457 -9.77 38.92 -17.25
CA THR A 457 -9.00 38.98 -18.52
C THR A 457 -9.74 39.73 -19.63
N GLN A 458 -11.05 39.93 -19.47
CA GLN A 458 -11.92 40.57 -20.45
C GLN A 458 -12.18 42.06 -20.15
N ILE A 459 -11.66 42.57 -19.02
CA ILE A 459 -11.74 43.99 -18.69
C ILE A 459 -10.51 44.64 -19.32
N VAL A 460 -10.71 45.29 -20.45
CA VAL A 460 -9.68 45.92 -21.28
C VAL A 460 -9.76 47.44 -21.16
N ASP A 461 -8.80 48.15 -21.77
CA ASP A 461 -8.82 49.61 -21.82
C ASP A 461 -10.06 50.14 -22.55
N HIS A 462 -10.34 51.43 -22.34
CA HIS A 462 -11.54 52.07 -22.88
C HIS A 462 -11.59 52.03 -24.43
N ALA A 463 -10.47 52.20 -25.11
CA ALA A 463 -10.42 52.23 -26.57
C ALA A 463 -10.74 50.83 -27.14
N GLU A 464 -10.13 49.79 -26.58
CA GLU A 464 -10.43 48.41 -27.00
C GLU A 464 -11.88 48.02 -26.66
N ALA A 465 -12.37 48.37 -25.48
CA ALA A 465 -13.75 48.09 -25.08
C ALA A 465 -14.77 48.77 -26.01
N THR A 466 -14.48 50.00 -26.44
CA THR A 466 -15.31 50.74 -27.41
C THR A 466 -15.29 50.06 -28.78
N ALA A 467 -14.11 49.66 -29.27
CA ALA A 467 -13.99 48.94 -30.53
C ALA A 467 -14.74 47.58 -30.52
N ARG A 468 -14.73 46.87 -29.39
CA ARG A 468 -15.52 45.63 -29.20
C ARG A 468 -17.02 45.91 -29.26
N LEU A 469 -17.48 47.01 -28.66
CA LEU A 469 -18.89 47.44 -28.72
C LEU A 469 -19.33 47.77 -30.14
N GLU A 470 -18.54 48.57 -30.86
CA GLU A 470 -18.82 48.95 -32.26
C GLU A 470 -18.84 47.73 -33.20
N ASN A 471 -17.94 46.76 -32.99
CA ASN A 471 -17.96 45.50 -33.74
C ASN A 471 -19.23 44.69 -33.46
N ALA A 472 -19.65 44.59 -32.20
CA ALA A 472 -20.86 43.86 -31.82
C ALA A 472 -22.14 44.54 -32.37
N GLN A 473 -22.18 45.87 -32.39
CA GLN A 473 -23.26 46.64 -33.03
C GLN A 473 -23.34 46.34 -34.53
N ARG A 474 -22.21 46.40 -35.25
CA ARG A 474 -22.14 46.06 -36.68
C ARG A 474 -22.58 44.63 -36.97
N GLN A 475 -22.22 43.66 -36.13
CA GLN A 475 -22.68 42.28 -36.29
C GLN A 475 -24.21 42.19 -36.11
N LEU A 476 -24.77 42.86 -35.12
CA LEU A 476 -26.22 42.85 -34.91
C LEU A 476 -26.98 43.53 -36.06
N GLU A 477 -26.43 44.58 -36.67
CA GLU A 477 -27.01 45.21 -37.86
C GLU A 477 -27.11 44.24 -39.05
N THR A 478 -26.18 43.29 -39.19
CA THR A 478 -26.24 42.27 -40.27
C THR A 478 -27.36 41.25 -40.09
N ASP A 479 -27.71 40.91 -38.85
CA ASP A 479 -28.82 40.00 -38.52
C ASP A 479 -29.42 40.38 -37.14
N PRO A 480 -30.44 41.26 -37.11
CA PRO A 480 -31.05 41.74 -35.87
C PRO A 480 -31.77 40.64 -35.07
N SER A 481 -32.13 39.54 -35.73
CA SER A 481 -32.85 38.42 -35.12
C SER A 481 -31.92 37.42 -34.41
N ASN A 482 -30.61 37.56 -34.60
CA ASN A 482 -29.63 36.62 -34.07
C ASN A 482 -29.43 36.80 -32.56
N ALA A 483 -29.89 35.83 -31.78
CA ALA A 483 -29.74 35.82 -30.33
C ALA A 483 -28.28 35.89 -29.85
N GLN A 484 -27.33 35.35 -30.63
CA GLN A 484 -25.90 35.41 -30.29
C GLN A 484 -25.37 36.84 -30.42
N TYR A 485 -25.75 37.58 -31.48
CA TYR A 485 -25.32 38.96 -31.66
C TYR A 485 -25.95 39.91 -30.63
N GLN A 486 -27.23 39.70 -30.29
CA GLN A 486 -27.88 40.44 -29.21
C GLN A 486 -27.15 40.23 -27.88
N ARG A 487 -26.79 38.98 -27.58
CA ARG A 487 -26.00 38.65 -26.38
C ARG A 487 -24.59 39.24 -26.44
N ALA A 488 -23.94 39.25 -27.61
CA ALA A 488 -22.61 39.82 -27.79
C ALA A 488 -22.62 41.34 -27.54
N LEU A 489 -23.61 42.06 -28.07
CA LEU A 489 -23.81 43.49 -27.83
C LEU A 489 -23.96 43.79 -26.33
N GLN A 490 -24.88 43.09 -25.66
CA GLN A 490 -25.09 43.25 -24.23
C GLN A 490 -23.82 42.97 -23.42
N ARG A 491 -23.02 41.96 -23.82
CA ARG A 491 -21.74 41.68 -23.16
C ARG A 491 -20.72 42.79 -23.41
N ALA A 492 -20.63 43.32 -24.62
CA ALA A 492 -19.71 44.40 -24.95
C ALA A 492 -20.04 45.69 -24.18
N GLU A 493 -21.31 46.05 -24.05
CA GLU A 493 -21.77 47.17 -23.20
C GLU A 493 -21.33 46.97 -21.74
N ARG A 494 -21.48 45.74 -21.21
CA ARG A 494 -21.06 45.40 -19.84
C ARG A 494 -19.54 45.36 -19.66
N ILE A 495 -18.77 45.13 -20.72
CA ILE A 495 -17.30 45.22 -20.71
C ILE A 495 -16.88 46.68 -20.71
N LEU A 496 -17.47 47.51 -21.58
CA LEU A 496 -17.21 48.96 -21.61
C LEU A 496 -17.52 49.62 -20.27
N ALA A 497 -18.64 49.27 -19.64
CA ALA A 497 -18.97 49.74 -18.30
C ALA A 497 -17.95 49.33 -17.21
N LYS A 498 -17.09 48.34 -17.47
CA LYS A 498 -16.01 47.91 -16.58
C LYS A 498 -14.64 48.45 -16.96
N ALA A 499 -14.50 49.12 -18.11
CA ALA A 499 -13.22 49.72 -18.53
C ALA A 499 -12.58 50.64 -17.47
N PRO A 500 -13.33 51.38 -16.62
CA PRO A 500 -12.72 52.15 -15.53
C PRO A 500 -11.88 51.30 -14.56
N PHE A 501 -12.22 50.02 -14.35
CA PHE A 501 -11.42 49.13 -13.50
C PHE A 501 -10.05 48.79 -14.11
N TYR A 502 -9.90 48.84 -15.44
CA TYR A 502 -8.58 48.74 -16.08
C TYR A 502 -7.71 49.92 -15.66
N GLU A 503 -8.21 51.15 -15.79
CA GLU A 503 -7.46 52.34 -15.39
C GLU A 503 -7.20 52.38 -13.88
N HIS A 504 -8.17 51.96 -13.05
CA HIS A 504 -7.95 51.86 -11.61
C HIS A 504 -6.82 50.87 -11.26
N ALA A 505 -6.74 49.72 -11.94
CA ALA A 505 -5.67 48.75 -11.71
C ALA A 505 -4.29 49.30 -12.13
N ARG A 506 -4.25 50.00 -13.26
CA ARG A 506 -3.05 50.69 -13.75
C ARG A 506 -2.59 51.79 -12.80
N GLU A 507 -3.48 52.70 -12.43
CA GLU A 507 -3.19 53.81 -11.51
C GLU A 507 -2.78 53.29 -10.12
N PHE A 508 -3.47 52.29 -9.59
CA PHE A 508 -3.11 51.67 -8.31
C PHE A 508 -1.69 51.11 -8.34
N ALA A 509 -1.37 50.32 -9.37
CA ALA A 509 -0.03 49.75 -9.52
C ALA A 509 1.05 50.83 -9.69
N GLN A 510 0.74 51.93 -10.39
CA GLN A 510 1.64 53.06 -10.54
C GLN A 510 1.91 53.75 -9.19
N ILE A 511 0.87 54.01 -8.39
CA ILE A 511 0.98 54.62 -7.05
C ILE A 511 1.85 53.75 -6.14
N VAL A 512 1.52 52.46 -6.03
CA VAL A 512 2.25 51.51 -5.17
C VAL A 512 3.70 51.43 -5.59
N SER A 513 3.96 51.22 -6.88
CA SER A 513 5.32 51.00 -7.38
C SER A 513 6.17 52.26 -7.24
N ALA A 514 5.60 53.42 -7.52
CA ALA A 514 6.28 54.69 -7.30
C ALA A 514 6.57 54.93 -5.81
N ALA A 515 5.73 54.47 -4.89
CA ALA A 515 5.97 54.66 -3.46
C ALA A 515 6.96 53.65 -2.87
N ALA A 516 6.95 52.40 -3.33
CA ALA A 516 7.61 51.27 -2.66
C ALA A 516 8.91 50.78 -3.33
N GLN A 517 9.12 51.12 -4.61
CA GLN A 517 10.30 50.68 -5.37
C GLN A 517 11.22 51.87 -5.70
N ARG A 518 11.72 52.54 -4.65
CA ARG A 518 12.67 53.68 -4.72
C ARG A 518 13.85 53.44 -3.79
N ASP A 519 14.94 54.18 -4.01
CA ASP A 519 16.11 54.22 -3.11
C ASP A 519 16.68 52.83 -2.77
N ASN A 520 16.88 51.98 -3.80
CA ASN A 520 17.31 50.58 -3.70
C ASN A 520 16.37 49.64 -2.91
N ARG A 521 15.14 50.06 -2.60
CA ARG A 521 14.11 49.17 -2.06
C ARG A 521 13.30 48.51 -3.17
N CYS A 522 12.93 47.26 -2.96
CA CYS A 522 12.04 46.50 -3.84
C CYS A 522 10.93 45.82 -3.00
N ASP A 523 10.13 46.66 -2.35
CA ASP A 523 8.97 46.25 -1.57
C ASP A 523 7.68 46.39 -2.39
N TYR A 524 6.64 45.67 -1.99
CA TYR A 524 5.28 45.75 -2.57
C TYR A 524 5.25 45.60 -4.09
N VAL A 525 6.13 44.76 -4.64
CA VAL A 525 6.24 44.54 -6.08
C VAL A 525 4.93 43.97 -6.62
N ILE A 526 4.39 44.57 -7.68
CA ILE A 526 3.13 44.13 -8.28
C ILE A 526 3.33 42.75 -8.89
N VAL A 527 2.52 41.79 -8.44
CA VAL A 527 2.49 40.42 -8.98
C VAL A 527 1.10 40.10 -9.54
N THR A 528 1.07 39.57 -10.75
CA THR A 528 -0.16 39.20 -11.45
C THR A 528 -0.03 37.82 -12.09
N GLY A 529 -1.12 37.30 -12.65
CA GLY A 529 -1.07 36.09 -13.48
C GLY A 529 -0.41 36.27 -14.85
N GLY A 530 0.07 37.47 -15.19
CA GLY A 530 0.79 37.78 -16.42
C GLY A 530 -0.08 37.84 -17.68
N GLY A 531 -1.40 37.82 -17.53
CA GLY A 531 -2.35 37.83 -18.65
C GLY A 531 -2.80 39.20 -19.13
N PRO A 532 -3.73 39.24 -20.10
CA PRO A 532 -4.38 40.46 -20.55
C PRO A 532 -5.38 41.00 -19.51
N GLY A 533 -5.96 42.16 -19.80
CA GLY A 533 -7.00 42.79 -19.00
C GLY A 533 -6.44 43.40 -17.71
N VAL A 534 -7.11 43.19 -16.56
CA VAL A 534 -6.67 43.76 -15.26
C VAL A 534 -5.22 43.42 -14.91
N MET A 535 -4.78 42.19 -15.21
CA MET A 535 -3.41 41.76 -14.93
C MET A 535 -2.40 42.60 -15.74
N GLU A 536 -2.68 42.81 -17.02
CA GLU A 536 -1.88 43.68 -17.87
C GLU A 536 -1.90 45.12 -17.38
N ALA A 537 -3.07 45.66 -17.02
CA ALA A 537 -3.19 47.02 -16.51
C ALA A 537 -2.29 47.25 -15.28
N ALA A 538 -2.30 46.30 -14.34
CA ALA A 538 -1.45 46.38 -13.15
C ALA A 538 0.05 46.27 -13.50
N ASN A 539 0.47 45.34 -14.36
CA ASN A 539 1.86 45.28 -14.81
C ASN A 539 2.28 46.56 -15.56
N ARG A 540 1.40 47.11 -16.39
CA ARG A 540 1.58 48.36 -17.13
C ARG A 540 1.77 49.54 -16.19
N GLY A 541 0.95 49.69 -15.17
CA GLY A 541 1.08 50.76 -14.19
C GLY A 541 2.42 50.75 -13.46
N ALA A 542 2.89 49.57 -13.07
CA ALA A 542 4.22 49.40 -12.48
C ALA A 542 5.35 49.73 -13.48
N ASN A 543 5.22 49.27 -14.73
CA ASN A 543 6.18 49.55 -15.79
C ASN A 543 6.29 51.05 -16.11
N GLU A 544 5.16 51.76 -16.20
CA GLU A 544 5.10 53.20 -16.43
C GLU A 544 5.68 54.02 -15.26
N ALA A 545 5.71 53.44 -14.05
CA ALA A 545 6.43 53.99 -12.91
C ALA A 545 7.95 53.71 -12.94
N GLY A 546 8.46 53.00 -13.96
CA GLY A 546 9.86 52.59 -14.07
C GLY A 546 10.26 51.49 -13.08
N ALA A 547 9.28 50.74 -12.55
CA ALA A 547 9.47 49.77 -11.48
C ALA A 547 9.38 48.32 -11.97
N LYS A 548 9.79 47.37 -11.14
CA LYS A 548 9.68 45.94 -11.45
C LYS A 548 8.22 45.47 -11.30
N SER A 549 7.83 44.52 -12.13
CA SER A 549 6.55 43.81 -12.00
C SER A 549 6.70 42.33 -12.39
N ILE A 550 5.97 41.47 -11.69
CA ILE A 550 6.07 40.01 -11.80
C ILE A 550 4.86 39.47 -12.57
N GLY A 551 5.11 38.49 -13.43
CA GLY A 551 4.08 37.71 -14.11
C GLY A 551 4.24 36.22 -13.81
N LEU A 552 3.28 35.64 -13.07
CA LEU A 552 3.22 34.21 -12.83
C LEU A 552 2.23 33.60 -13.84
N ASN A 553 2.67 33.27 -15.04
CA ASN A 553 1.85 32.71 -16.11
C ASN A 553 1.66 31.18 -15.93
N ILE A 554 0.72 30.57 -16.66
CA ILE A 554 0.48 29.12 -16.61
C ILE A 554 0.24 28.54 -18.00
N THR A 555 0.67 27.30 -18.20
CA THR A 555 0.37 26.58 -19.45
C THR A 555 -1.13 26.25 -19.51
N LEU A 556 -1.81 26.74 -20.54
CA LEU A 556 -3.22 26.48 -20.85
C LEU A 556 -3.35 25.82 -22.23
N PRO A 557 -4.47 25.11 -22.53
CA PRO A 557 -4.70 24.50 -23.84
C PRO A 557 -4.70 25.51 -25.00
N GLU A 558 -5.18 26.72 -24.74
CA GLU A 558 -5.01 27.87 -25.62
C GLU A 558 -3.89 28.72 -25.04
N GLU A 559 -2.84 28.96 -25.83
CA GLU A 559 -1.63 29.62 -25.35
C GLU A 559 -1.89 31.10 -25.06
N GLN A 560 -1.81 31.46 -23.78
CA GLN A 560 -1.89 32.86 -23.33
C GLN A 560 -0.47 33.44 -23.28
N ASN A 561 -0.15 34.32 -24.25
CA ASN A 561 1.09 35.07 -24.21
C ASN A 561 1.15 35.96 -22.96
N PRO A 562 2.33 36.08 -22.32
CA PRO A 562 2.52 37.03 -21.24
C PRO A 562 2.34 38.47 -21.77
N ASN A 563 1.77 39.34 -20.95
CA ASN A 563 1.61 40.74 -21.33
C ASN A 563 2.99 41.46 -21.41
N PRO A 564 3.15 42.49 -22.26
CA PRO A 564 4.46 43.05 -22.60
C PRO A 564 5.05 43.97 -21.52
N TYR A 565 4.36 44.19 -20.40
CA TYR A 565 4.77 45.12 -19.35
C TYR A 565 5.44 44.44 -18.15
N ILE A 566 5.46 43.10 -18.13
CA ILE A 566 6.16 42.31 -17.12
C ILE A 566 7.66 42.53 -17.27
N THR A 567 8.38 42.62 -16.14
CA THR A 567 9.85 42.66 -16.17
C THR A 567 10.39 41.34 -16.75
N PRO A 568 11.23 41.34 -17.81
CA PRO A 568 11.62 40.13 -18.53
C PRO A 568 12.13 38.99 -17.64
N ASP A 569 12.99 39.29 -16.66
CA ASP A 569 13.58 38.31 -15.74
C ASP A 569 12.62 37.84 -14.63
N LEU A 570 11.41 38.41 -14.57
CA LEU A 570 10.37 38.12 -13.57
C LEU A 570 9.07 37.57 -14.19
N CYS A 571 9.17 36.99 -15.38
CA CYS A 571 8.07 36.26 -16.02
C CYS A 571 8.29 34.75 -15.90
N PHE A 572 7.44 34.08 -15.12
CA PHE A 572 7.54 32.64 -14.85
C PHE A 572 6.37 31.90 -15.47
N GLN A 573 6.65 30.74 -16.07
CA GLN A 573 5.63 29.84 -16.61
C GLN A 573 5.51 28.61 -15.71
N PHE A 574 4.33 28.38 -15.16
CA PHE A 574 4.02 27.22 -14.33
C PHE A 574 3.31 26.13 -15.12
N HIS A 575 3.50 24.89 -14.70
CA HIS A 575 2.67 23.75 -15.11
C HIS A 575 1.67 23.37 -14.01
N TYR A 576 2.06 23.51 -12.73
CA TYR A 576 1.22 23.13 -11.60
C TYR A 576 0.48 24.34 -11.00
N PHE A 577 -0.85 24.39 -11.18
CA PHE A 577 -1.72 25.43 -10.62
C PHE A 577 -1.49 25.68 -9.12
N ALA A 578 -1.35 24.62 -8.32
CA ALA A 578 -1.18 24.75 -6.88
C ALA A 578 0.10 25.51 -6.48
N LEU A 579 1.21 25.32 -7.22
CA LEU A 579 2.46 26.03 -6.93
C LEU A 579 2.38 27.49 -7.35
N ARG A 580 1.75 27.77 -8.49
CA ARG A 580 1.47 29.13 -8.93
C ARG A 580 0.65 29.90 -7.88
N LYS A 581 -0.43 29.29 -7.37
CA LYS A 581 -1.27 29.86 -6.32
C LYS A 581 -0.50 30.17 -5.05
N MET A 582 0.30 29.19 -4.62
CA MET A 582 1.15 29.37 -3.45
C MET A 582 2.07 30.58 -3.62
N HIS A 583 2.73 30.73 -4.78
CA HIS A 583 3.60 31.87 -5.08
C HIS A 583 2.93 33.24 -5.05
N PHE A 584 1.64 33.34 -5.38
CA PHE A 584 0.92 34.59 -5.18
C PHE A 584 0.92 35.00 -3.70
N LEU A 585 0.69 34.05 -2.80
CA LEU A 585 0.48 34.35 -1.39
C LEU A 585 1.76 34.28 -0.53
N LEU A 586 2.81 33.55 -0.95
CA LEU A 586 4.04 33.37 -0.15
C LEU A 586 4.67 34.68 0.33
N ARG A 587 4.77 35.69 -0.56
CA ARG A 587 5.38 37.00 -0.28
C ARG A 587 4.37 38.15 -0.23
N ALA A 588 3.07 37.83 -0.29
CA ALA A 588 2.03 38.84 -0.36
C ALA A 588 1.98 39.68 0.93
N ARG A 589 1.91 41.00 0.75
CA ARG A 589 1.57 41.97 1.81
C ARG A 589 0.19 42.56 1.64
N ALA A 590 -0.46 42.36 0.50
CA ALA A 590 -1.85 42.69 0.25
C ALA A 590 -2.37 41.88 -0.94
N LEU A 591 -3.69 41.63 -0.94
CA LEU A 591 -4.41 41.08 -2.08
C LEU A 591 -5.39 42.12 -2.57
N VAL A 592 -5.33 42.46 -3.85
CA VAL A 592 -6.21 43.45 -4.49
C VAL A 592 -6.98 42.78 -5.62
N VAL A 593 -8.30 42.81 -5.53
CA VAL A 593 -9.19 42.05 -6.39
C VAL A 593 -10.17 43.00 -7.10
N PHE A 594 -10.03 43.07 -8.41
CA PHE A 594 -10.94 43.75 -9.32
C PHE A 594 -12.03 42.81 -9.81
N PRO A 595 -13.14 43.32 -10.37
CA PRO A 595 -14.18 42.48 -10.95
C PRO A 595 -13.63 41.43 -11.92
N GLY A 596 -14.14 40.20 -11.85
CA GLY A 596 -13.49 39.08 -12.53
C GLY A 596 -14.35 37.84 -12.73
N GLY A 597 -13.72 36.76 -13.22
CA GLY A 597 -14.39 35.50 -13.50
C GLY A 597 -14.12 34.44 -12.44
N PHE A 598 -14.25 33.18 -12.82
CA PHE A 598 -13.96 32.05 -11.93
C PHE A 598 -12.53 32.04 -11.40
N GLY A 599 -11.53 32.36 -12.22
CA GLY A 599 -10.15 32.43 -11.73
C GLY A 599 -9.97 33.48 -10.64
N THR A 600 -10.59 34.65 -10.79
CA THR A 600 -10.55 35.71 -9.77
C THR A 600 -11.24 35.29 -8.47
N LEU A 601 -12.39 34.62 -8.58
CA LEU A 601 -13.11 34.09 -7.42
C LEU A 601 -12.33 32.99 -6.70
N ASP A 602 -11.71 32.09 -7.46
CA ASP A 602 -10.89 31.00 -6.95
C ASP A 602 -9.74 31.53 -6.08
N GLU A 603 -9.00 32.53 -6.57
CA GLU A 603 -7.92 33.16 -5.79
C GLU A 603 -8.44 33.97 -4.59
N LEU A 604 -9.58 34.66 -4.72
CA LEU A 604 -10.21 35.38 -3.61
C LEU A 604 -10.59 34.42 -2.48
N PHE A 605 -11.28 33.32 -2.80
CA PHE A 605 -11.70 32.35 -1.80
C PHE A 605 -10.54 31.55 -1.21
N ASP A 606 -9.47 31.30 -1.97
CA ASP A 606 -8.26 30.69 -1.43
C ASP A 606 -7.64 31.57 -0.35
N ALA A 607 -7.48 32.87 -0.63
CA ALA A 607 -6.95 33.84 0.34
C ALA A 607 -7.89 34.04 1.54
N LEU A 608 -9.20 34.16 1.35
CA LEU A 608 -10.17 34.27 2.44
C LEU A 608 -10.14 33.03 3.34
N THR A 609 -10.09 31.84 2.74
CA THR A 609 -10.01 30.58 3.50
C THR A 609 -8.72 30.52 4.30
N LEU A 610 -7.57 30.80 3.69
CA LEU A 610 -6.27 30.77 4.37
C LEU A 610 -6.16 31.81 5.49
N ARG A 611 -6.73 33.01 5.31
CA ARG A 611 -6.84 34.04 6.35
C ARG A 611 -7.76 33.58 7.48
N GLN A 612 -8.92 33.02 7.15
CA GLN A 612 -9.89 32.50 8.12
C GLN A 612 -9.27 31.41 9.01
N VAL A 613 -8.49 30.50 8.44
CA VAL A 613 -7.89 29.38 9.20
C VAL A 613 -6.52 29.71 9.81
N GLY A 614 -5.99 30.92 9.60
CA GLY A 614 -4.67 31.32 10.11
C GLY A 614 -3.50 30.52 9.50
N ARG A 615 -3.63 30.07 8.25
CA ARG A 615 -2.60 29.28 7.55
C ARG A 615 -1.79 30.11 6.55
N MET A 616 -1.87 31.44 6.66
CA MET A 616 -1.05 32.41 5.96
C MET A 616 -0.83 33.65 6.83
N GLN A 617 0.10 34.51 6.44
CA GLN A 617 0.34 35.80 7.07
C GLN A 617 -0.88 36.73 6.97
N THR A 618 -1.01 37.63 7.94
CA THR A 618 -2.12 38.57 8.02
C THR A 618 -1.92 39.70 7.01
N ILE A 619 -2.74 39.71 5.96
CA ILE A 619 -2.75 40.71 4.90
C ILE A 619 -4.14 41.34 4.73
N PRO A 620 -4.24 42.60 4.28
CA PRO A 620 -5.49 43.19 3.85
C PRO A 620 -5.93 42.59 2.50
N ILE A 621 -7.22 42.27 2.39
CA ILE A 621 -7.86 41.85 1.15
C ILE A 621 -8.76 43.00 0.68
N ILE A 622 -8.49 43.57 -0.47
CA ILE A 622 -9.15 44.77 -0.99
C ILE A 622 -9.97 44.42 -2.23
N LEU A 623 -11.27 44.73 -2.21
CA LEU A 623 -12.21 44.47 -3.28
C LEU A 623 -12.63 45.79 -3.96
N PHE A 624 -12.33 45.93 -5.25
CA PHE A 624 -12.73 47.11 -6.02
C PHE A 624 -14.17 47.01 -6.52
N GLY A 625 -14.96 48.06 -6.29
CA GLY A 625 -16.32 48.21 -6.79
C GLY A 625 -17.35 47.39 -6.02
N ARG A 626 -17.84 47.93 -4.89
CA ARG A 626 -18.77 47.23 -3.98
C ARG A 626 -20.01 46.65 -4.69
N GLU A 627 -20.64 47.45 -5.55
CA GLU A 627 -21.87 47.05 -6.26
C GLU A 627 -21.70 45.74 -7.06
N TYR A 628 -20.51 45.54 -7.64
CA TYR A 628 -20.23 44.31 -8.38
C TYR A 628 -20.21 43.09 -7.45
N TRP A 629 -19.52 43.18 -6.32
CA TRP A 629 -19.30 42.06 -5.42
C TRP A 629 -20.55 41.66 -4.64
N GLU A 630 -21.33 42.62 -4.15
CA GLU A 630 -22.60 42.36 -3.45
C GLU A 630 -23.62 41.64 -4.35
N ARG A 631 -23.52 41.82 -5.68
CA ARG A 631 -24.33 41.09 -6.66
C ARG A 631 -23.78 39.72 -7.01
N VAL A 632 -22.49 39.49 -6.82
CA VAL A 632 -21.84 38.21 -7.14
C VAL A 632 -21.99 37.23 -5.96
N ILE A 633 -21.72 37.69 -4.75
CA ILE A 633 -21.81 36.90 -3.51
C ILE A 633 -22.42 37.77 -2.40
N ASP A 634 -23.45 37.24 -1.77
CA ASP A 634 -23.98 37.80 -0.51
C ASP A 634 -23.18 37.20 0.67
N PHE A 635 -22.13 37.91 1.09
CA PHE A 635 -21.30 37.47 2.22
C PHE A 635 -22.05 37.53 3.56
N GLN A 636 -23.00 38.46 3.71
CA GLN A 636 -23.81 38.57 4.92
C GLN A 636 -24.70 37.34 5.06
N PHE A 637 -25.33 36.89 3.97
CA PHE A 637 -26.10 35.65 3.95
C PHE A 637 -25.27 34.44 4.42
N LEU A 638 -23.99 34.34 4.06
CA LEU A 638 -23.12 33.25 4.55
C LEU A 638 -22.90 33.33 6.07
N ALA A 639 -22.81 34.53 6.64
CA ALA A 639 -22.70 34.71 8.09
C ALA A 639 -24.04 34.38 8.78
N ASP A 640 -25.15 34.85 8.22
CA ASP A 640 -26.51 34.63 8.74
C ASP A 640 -26.88 33.13 8.75
N GLU A 641 -26.46 32.38 7.74
CA GLU A 641 -26.62 30.91 7.67
C GLU A 641 -25.66 30.14 8.60
N GLY A 642 -24.74 30.84 9.29
CA GLY A 642 -23.81 30.27 10.25
C GLY A 642 -22.68 29.44 9.63
N VAL A 643 -22.40 29.59 8.33
CA VAL A 643 -21.30 28.89 7.65
C VAL A 643 -19.97 29.66 7.72
N ILE A 644 -20.02 30.94 8.06
CA ILE A 644 -18.88 31.76 8.49
C ILE A 644 -19.26 32.54 9.77
N ARG A 645 -18.27 33.07 10.50
CA ARG A 645 -18.50 33.94 11.67
C ARG A 645 -18.66 35.39 11.21
N ASP A 646 -19.38 36.21 11.97
CA ASP A 646 -19.51 37.66 11.71
C ASP A 646 -18.14 38.35 11.58
N GLU A 647 -17.17 37.94 12.40
CA GLU A 647 -15.80 38.46 12.35
C GLU A 647 -15.11 38.22 10.99
N HIS A 648 -15.52 37.20 10.24
CA HIS A 648 -14.95 36.90 8.92
C HIS A 648 -15.36 37.92 7.86
N LEU A 649 -16.43 38.69 8.09
CA LEU A 649 -16.81 39.82 7.23
C LEU A 649 -15.78 40.95 7.29
N ASN A 650 -14.94 40.98 8.33
CA ASN A 650 -13.84 41.95 8.47
C ASN A 650 -12.54 41.50 7.75
N LEU A 651 -12.55 40.34 7.07
CA LEU A 651 -11.35 39.84 6.36
C LEU A 651 -11.02 40.64 5.10
N PHE A 652 -12.01 41.35 4.54
CA PHE A 652 -11.86 42.15 3.33
C PHE A 652 -12.50 43.53 3.46
N GLU A 653 -12.08 44.46 2.63
CA GLU A 653 -12.62 45.81 2.57
C GLU A 653 -12.94 46.20 1.13
N TYR A 654 -14.02 46.98 0.95
CA TYR A 654 -14.36 47.56 -0.35
C TYR A 654 -13.68 48.91 -0.55
N VAL A 655 -13.34 49.20 -1.80
CA VAL A 655 -12.77 50.49 -2.24
C VAL A 655 -13.33 50.90 -3.58
N GLU A 656 -13.37 52.21 -3.82
CA GLU A 656 -13.86 52.79 -5.08
C GLU A 656 -12.76 53.53 -5.85
N SER A 657 -11.60 53.79 -5.23
CA SER A 657 -10.49 54.47 -5.89
C SER A 657 -9.11 53.84 -5.59
N PRO A 658 -8.14 53.98 -6.52
CA PRO A 658 -6.76 53.53 -6.32
C PRO A 658 -6.09 54.10 -5.08
N GLN A 659 -6.27 55.40 -4.82
CA GLN A 659 -5.67 56.08 -3.67
C GLN A 659 -6.24 55.57 -2.35
N GLU A 660 -7.55 55.30 -2.29
CA GLU A 660 -8.19 54.71 -1.12
C GLU A 660 -7.62 53.33 -0.79
N ALA A 661 -7.46 52.47 -1.81
CA ALA A 661 -6.85 51.15 -1.66
C ALA A 661 -5.44 51.24 -1.07
N TRP A 662 -4.61 52.14 -1.60
CA TRP A 662 -3.26 52.33 -1.10
C TRP A 662 -3.24 52.83 0.35
N ASN A 663 -4.08 53.81 0.69
CA ASN A 663 -4.17 54.35 2.04
C ASN A 663 -4.58 53.26 3.06
N LYS A 664 -5.51 52.37 2.70
CA LYS A 664 -5.93 51.24 3.56
C LYS A 664 -4.79 50.25 3.76
N ILE A 665 -4.07 49.87 2.70
CA ILE A 665 -2.92 48.98 2.80
C ILE A 665 -1.83 49.57 3.70
N GLN A 666 -1.51 50.86 3.54
CA GLN A 666 -0.55 51.53 4.41
C GLN A 666 -1.00 51.57 5.88
N SER A 667 -2.27 51.93 6.12
CA SER A 667 -2.84 52.02 7.47
C SER A 667 -2.81 50.66 8.18
N PHE A 668 -3.14 49.58 7.46
CA PHE A 668 -3.10 48.22 7.98
C PHE A 668 -1.69 47.84 8.48
N HIS A 669 -0.65 48.07 7.68
CA HIS A 669 0.72 47.73 8.06
C HIS A 669 1.31 48.67 9.12
N GLN A 670 0.85 49.92 9.22
CA GLN A 670 1.22 50.83 10.30
C GLN A 670 0.63 50.40 11.65
N GLN A 671 -0.64 49.96 11.67
CA GLN A 671 -1.32 49.52 12.88
C GLN A 671 -0.84 48.15 13.39
N ALA A 672 -0.30 47.31 12.50
CA ALA A 672 0.18 45.97 12.83
C ALA A 672 1.55 45.92 13.55
N THR A 673 2.22 47.06 13.78
CA THR A 673 3.49 47.12 14.52
C THR A 673 3.19 47.59 15.96
N PRO A 674 3.24 46.77 17.05
CA PRO A 674 4.34 45.83 17.39
C PRO A 674 3.95 44.47 18.07
N ALA A 675 4.74 43.43 17.79
CA ALA A 675 5.33 42.40 18.68
C ALA A 675 5.72 41.19 17.81
N GLU A 676 7.01 40.87 17.72
CA GLU A 676 7.49 39.65 17.06
C GLU A 676 6.80 38.42 17.66
N PRO A 677 6.12 37.57 16.87
CA PRO A 677 5.74 36.25 17.33
C PRO A 677 6.99 35.37 17.34
N GLU A 678 7.27 34.75 18.49
CA GLU A 678 8.21 33.62 18.59
C GLU A 678 7.85 32.56 17.52
N GLU A 679 8.84 32.12 16.76
CA GLU A 679 8.69 31.04 15.79
C GLU A 679 8.13 29.76 16.45
N PRO A 680 7.26 29.00 15.76
CA PRO A 680 6.62 27.79 16.28
C PRO A 680 7.56 26.60 16.50
#